data_AF-A0A4R8BDF6-F1
#
_entry.id   AF-A0A4R8BDF6-F1
#
_cell.length_a   1.000
_cell.length_b   1.000
_cell.length_c   1.000
_cell.angle_alpha   90.00
_cell.angle_beta   90.00
_cell.angle_gamma   90.00
#
_symmetry.space_group_name_H-M   'P 1'
#
loop_
_entity.id
_entity.type
_entity.pdbx_description
1 polymer ?
#
loop_
_entity_poly.entity_id
_entity_poly.type
_entity_poly.pdbx_seq_one_letter_code
_entity_poly.pdbx_strand_id
1 'polypeptide(L)'
;MNKKVTSIFIAVVFILTLCSFAAYYPSDKNELNNKIESNIVYNKKKHNITLSWSAFGTSGDYIITRGGSRLASDFVSVGSTSKLTFIDNKPNADKYENYYKVTRGAVTIILSLENQIFGPNMYFYDRKYEKAETAKNDINSQFGSIGLGGANGEWTTKRQAYYFKANVKDQTYDSGGSGSASSAAANSIELGFYSHIGGLGKLPSDVKLGSVFTRPHLSGGANATCTFWRSVENVAVMRDFAWTVSQSTSARRMLIESTSKYISDIGNTNFWGSGGFIADTHFTTSRPNWGGQQQWYTRNAIFPSGSGAMGGSYNMVWQGCVNPPQADEANSPIPTTPIIREKPFLFIDKDGEYKIFIPAWQKDRQGISWSSTDMGKGKIQDLLTDWYVTKEGDTDAEINAALKAGKNIFFTPGHYTLNAPIQVNRKDAILLGAGIASVTLEPTEKNTWGCIYADDKDGIIIAGLLMDSFNSTTYQIRIGAEGANADHAANPILLTDITCRVGGVQSKNIQIQTAMQINSNNVVGDHFWLWRADHGSQRGGDLRWARDRCKNGLIVTGDDVTLYGLFTEHFQEYEVLWLGEGGSTYFFQNEPPYDAPNQASWSSQGGRVDGYAAFKVANTVKEHHSIGMGSYAVLTGTDGKVNKKNGFEIPNSPNVKLEKMCTTRFAGSGNIQNVINGIGGSTETGKKRVVLYNNNTDGTQPYDEEFDLPNKESYPAYIDMEKK
;
A
#
# COMPACT_ATOMS: atom_id res chain seq x y z
N MET A 1 -33.04 -30.61 65.55
CA MET A 1 -32.82 -31.13 64.18
C MET A 1 -32.74 -29.95 63.23
N ASN A 2 -31.53 -29.54 62.83
CA ASN A 2 -31.26 -28.94 61.53
C ASN A 2 -29.74 -28.83 61.34
N LYS A 3 -29.28 -29.33 60.21
CA LYS A 3 -27.88 -29.61 59.87
C LYS A 3 -27.11 -28.31 59.68
N LYS A 4 -26.05 -28.11 60.47
CA LYS A 4 -24.92 -27.25 60.12
C LYS A 4 -23.88 -28.15 59.45
N VAL A 5 -23.58 -27.89 58.18
CA VAL A 5 -22.41 -28.46 57.50
C VAL A 5 -21.32 -27.39 57.58
N THR A 6 -20.32 -27.67 58.40
CA THR A 6 -19.05 -26.97 58.46
C THR A 6 -18.15 -27.59 57.40
N SER A 7 -17.80 -26.85 56.35
CA SER A 7 -16.72 -27.24 55.44
C SER A 7 -15.48 -26.41 55.75
N ILE A 8 -14.44 -27.15 56.12
CA ILE A 8 -13.11 -26.71 56.51
C ILE A 8 -12.38 -26.17 55.26
N PHE A 9 -11.83 -24.97 55.40
CA PHE A 9 -10.85 -24.38 54.48
C PHE A 9 -9.56 -25.22 54.52
N ILE A 10 -9.18 -25.84 53.40
CA ILE A 10 -7.81 -26.28 53.14
C ILE A 10 -7.32 -25.50 51.93
N ALA A 11 -6.34 -24.63 52.19
CA ALA A 11 -5.59 -23.93 51.18
C ALA A 11 -4.67 -24.91 50.45
N VAL A 12 -4.84 -25.02 49.12
CA VAL A 12 -3.82 -25.59 48.24
C VAL A 12 -3.57 -24.57 47.14
N VAL A 13 -2.43 -23.88 47.27
CA VAL A 13 -1.85 -23.03 46.24
C VAL A 13 -1.26 -23.95 45.18
N PHE A 14 -1.90 -24.05 44.01
CA PHE A 14 -1.27 -24.61 42.81
C PHE A 14 -0.86 -23.44 41.90
N ILE A 15 0.42 -23.08 41.97
CA ILE A 15 1.08 -22.25 40.96
C ILE A 15 1.31 -23.15 39.74
N LEU A 16 0.49 -22.98 38.71
CA LEU A 16 0.74 -23.51 37.38
C LEU A 16 1.45 -22.42 36.56
N THR A 17 2.76 -22.33 36.73
CA THR A 17 3.65 -21.72 35.74
C THR A 17 3.65 -22.63 34.50
N LEU A 18 2.73 -22.37 33.57
CA LEU A 18 2.85 -22.81 32.20
C LEU A 18 3.93 -21.95 31.54
N CYS A 19 5.19 -22.30 31.79
CA CYS A 19 6.29 -21.95 30.92
C CYS A 19 5.97 -22.56 29.55
N SER A 20 5.44 -21.73 28.65
CA SER A 20 5.38 -22.04 27.24
C SER A 20 6.82 -22.05 26.74
N PHE A 21 7.46 -23.21 26.86
CA PHE A 21 8.59 -23.53 26.01
C PHE A 21 8.04 -23.53 24.58
N ALA A 22 8.18 -22.39 23.90
CA ALA A 22 8.12 -22.35 22.46
C ALA A 22 9.19 -23.33 21.99
N ALA A 23 8.75 -24.50 21.51
CA ALA A 23 9.62 -25.39 20.77
C ALA A 23 10.14 -24.57 19.59
N TYR A 24 11.43 -24.25 19.64
CA TYR A 24 12.19 -23.74 18.51
C TYR A 24 12.09 -24.80 17.41
N TYR A 25 11.12 -24.65 16.52
CA TYR A 25 11.17 -25.31 15.22
C TYR A 25 12.37 -24.69 14.50
N PRO A 26 13.34 -25.48 14.01
CA PRO A 26 14.40 -24.93 13.21
C PRO A 26 13.74 -24.27 12.00
N SER A 27 13.95 -22.96 11.89
CA SER A 27 13.81 -22.22 10.65
C SER A 27 14.54 -23.01 9.56
N ASP A 28 13.78 -23.32 8.52
CA ASP A 28 14.18 -23.39 7.13
C ASP A 28 15.54 -24.02 6.78
N LYS A 29 15.48 -25.13 6.04
CA LYS A 29 16.59 -25.57 5.16
C LYS A 29 17.07 -24.44 4.21
N ASN A 30 16.29 -23.37 4.03
CA ASN A 30 16.65 -22.18 3.27
C ASN A 30 17.67 -21.27 3.96
N GLU A 31 17.82 -21.25 5.30
CA GLU A 31 18.81 -20.40 5.96
C GLU A 31 20.26 -20.84 5.69
N LEU A 32 20.50 -22.13 5.44
CA LEU A 32 21.82 -22.62 5.01
C LEU A 32 22.13 -22.28 3.54
N ASN A 33 21.12 -22.15 2.69
CA ASN A 33 21.27 -21.84 1.27
C ASN A 33 21.61 -20.35 1.03
N ASN A 34 21.14 -19.44 1.89
CA ASN A 34 21.37 -18.00 1.77
C ASN A 34 22.83 -17.56 2.00
N LYS A 35 23.71 -18.43 2.51
CA LYS A 35 25.15 -18.14 2.68
C LYS A 35 26.02 -18.53 1.48
N ILE A 36 25.45 -19.19 0.46
CA ILE A 36 26.21 -19.66 -0.69
C ILE A 36 26.21 -18.56 -1.76
N GLU A 37 27.32 -17.83 -1.85
CA GLU A 37 27.53 -16.89 -2.95
C GLU A 37 27.42 -17.61 -4.30
N SER A 38 26.63 -17.06 -5.20
CA SER A 38 26.39 -17.64 -6.51
C SER A 38 26.13 -16.56 -7.55
N ASN A 39 26.40 -16.88 -8.81
CA ASN A 39 26.29 -15.94 -9.92
C ASN A 39 25.96 -16.69 -11.22
N ILE A 40 25.20 -16.03 -12.09
CA ILE A 40 24.76 -16.52 -13.38
C ILE A 40 24.96 -15.43 -14.44
N VAL A 41 25.59 -15.80 -15.56
CA VAL A 41 25.91 -14.87 -16.65
C VAL A 41 25.44 -15.45 -17.97
N TYR A 42 24.57 -14.73 -18.66
CA TYR A 42 24.14 -15.05 -20.01
C TYR A 42 25.02 -14.37 -21.05
N ASN A 43 25.61 -15.14 -21.96
CA ASN A 43 26.37 -14.63 -23.09
C ASN A 43 25.49 -14.60 -24.35
N LYS A 44 25.00 -13.41 -24.71
CA LYS A 44 24.16 -13.23 -25.90
C LYS A 44 24.83 -13.67 -27.21
N LYS A 45 26.15 -13.50 -27.36
CA LYS A 45 26.88 -13.84 -28.60
C LYS A 45 27.05 -15.35 -28.78
N LYS A 46 27.35 -16.06 -27.70
CA LYS A 46 27.57 -17.51 -27.70
C LYS A 46 26.29 -18.32 -27.42
N HIS A 47 25.23 -17.63 -26.97
CA HIS A 47 24.00 -18.23 -26.48
C HIS A 47 24.28 -19.34 -25.45
N ASN A 48 25.08 -19.02 -24.44
CA ASN A 48 25.40 -19.93 -23.34
C ASN A 48 25.23 -19.23 -21.99
N ILE A 49 25.07 -20.04 -20.94
CA ILE A 49 24.94 -19.57 -19.56
C ILE A 49 26.10 -20.14 -18.74
N THR A 50 26.84 -19.24 -18.10
CA THR A 50 27.86 -19.60 -17.13
C THR A 50 27.29 -19.47 -15.72
N LEU A 51 27.44 -20.52 -14.94
CA LEU A 51 27.08 -20.60 -13.53
C LEU A 51 28.35 -20.66 -12.69
N SER A 52 28.34 -20.02 -11.52
CA SER A 52 29.40 -20.11 -10.52
C SER A 52 28.82 -20.06 -9.11
N TRP A 53 29.43 -20.77 -8.16
CA TRP A 53 28.99 -20.82 -6.77
C TRP A 53 30.14 -21.10 -5.80
N SER A 54 30.00 -20.66 -4.55
CA SER A 54 30.90 -21.04 -3.46
C SER A 54 30.71 -22.50 -3.05
N ALA A 55 31.75 -23.14 -2.51
CA ALA A 55 31.72 -24.57 -2.22
C ALA A 55 30.65 -24.94 -1.16
N PHE A 56 29.89 -26.00 -1.42
CA PHE A 56 28.92 -26.56 -0.48
C PHE A 56 28.79 -28.08 -0.62
N GLY A 57 28.09 -28.72 0.32
CA GLY A 57 27.92 -30.17 0.36
C GLY A 57 29.21 -30.91 0.77
N THR A 58 29.10 -32.22 0.97
CA THR A 58 30.16 -33.01 1.63
C THR A 58 31.08 -33.78 0.67
N SER A 59 30.57 -34.33 -0.43
CA SER A 59 31.39 -35.08 -1.40
C SER A 59 30.70 -35.27 -2.76
N GLY A 60 31.47 -35.71 -3.76
CA GLY A 60 31.00 -35.94 -5.13
C GLY A 60 31.01 -34.71 -6.03
N ASP A 61 30.54 -34.87 -7.25
CA ASP A 61 30.32 -33.77 -8.20
C ASP A 61 29.05 -32.98 -7.85
N TYR A 62 29.01 -31.72 -8.26
CA TYR A 62 27.78 -30.96 -8.34
C TYR A 62 26.96 -31.49 -9.52
N ILE A 63 25.69 -31.80 -9.28
CA ILE A 63 24.72 -32.19 -10.30
C ILE A 63 23.89 -30.96 -10.68
N ILE A 64 23.82 -30.67 -11.98
CA ILE A 64 23.11 -29.49 -12.48
C ILE A 64 21.92 -29.95 -13.29
N THR A 65 20.74 -29.47 -12.90
CA THR A 65 19.50 -29.65 -13.66
C THR A 65 18.90 -28.30 -14.02
N ARG A 66 18.16 -28.22 -15.12
CA ARG A 66 17.56 -27.00 -15.65
C ARG A 66 16.06 -27.16 -15.85
N GLY A 67 15.28 -26.21 -15.36
CA GLY A 67 13.85 -26.05 -15.60
C GLY A 67 13.55 -24.72 -16.30
N GLY A 68 12.36 -24.61 -16.88
CA GLY A 68 11.89 -23.39 -17.55
C GLY A 68 11.43 -22.28 -16.60
N SER A 69 11.12 -22.64 -15.35
CA SER A 69 10.70 -21.73 -14.28
C SER A 69 11.17 -22.27 -12.92
N ARG A 70 11.00 -21.46 -11.86
CA ARG A 70 11.34 -21.86 -10.48
C ARG A 70 10.64 -23.14 -10.04
N LEU A 71 9.38 -23.31 -10.45
CA LEU A 71 8.50 -24.42 -10.07
C LEU A 71 8.13 -25.30 -11.27
N ALA A 72 9.00 -25.35 -12.29
CA ALA A 72 8.77 -26.15 -13.48
C ALA A 72 8.48 -27.60 -13.12
N SER A 73 7.50 -28.20 -13.83
CA SER A 73 7.10 -29.60 -13.64
C SER A 73 8.25 -30.56 -13.93
N ASP A 74 9.13 -30.18 -14.86
CA ASP A 74 10.27 -30.97 -15.29
C ASP A 74 11.57 -30.16 -15.18
N PHE A 75 12.59 -30.81 -14.61
CA PHE A 75 13.97 -30.36 -14.62
C PHE A 75 14.82 -31.39 -15.35
N VAL A 76 15.52 -30.98 -16.40
CA VAL A 76 16.39 -31.87 -17.20
C VAL A 76 17.81 -31.81 -16.67
N SER A 77 18.50 -32.96 -16.59
CA SER A 77 19.93 -32.97 -16.28
C SER A 77 20.70 -32.33 -17.42
N VAL A 78 21.54 -31.35 -17.11
CA VAL A 78 22.41 -30.66 -18.08
C VAL A 78 23.88 -31.02 -17.91
N GLY A 79 24.25 -31.63 -16.78
CA GLY A 79 25.59 -32.18 -16.55
C GLY A 79 25.98 -32.27 -15.08
N SER A 80 27.23 -32.66 -14.85
CA SER A 80 27.88 -32.61 -13.55
C SER A 80 29.27 -31.99 -13.65
N THR A 81 29.80 -31.49 -12.54
CA THR A 81 31.16 -30.95 -12.46
C THR A 81 31.70 -31.04 -11.06
N SER A 82 32.99 -31.33 -10.91
CA SER A 82 33.71 -31.20 -9.65
C SER A 82 34.13 -29.75 -9.35
N LYS A 83 34.06 -28.87 -10.35
CA LYS A 83 34.43 -27.46 -10.25
C LYS A 83 33.29 -26.63 -9.63
N LEU A 84 33.64 -25.44 -9.19
CA LEU A 84 32.72 -24.41 -8.70
C LEU A 84 32.07 -23.58 -9.82
N THR A 85 32.20 -24.04 -11.07
CA THR A 85 31.67 -23.39 -12.26
C THR A 85 31.12 -24.42 -13.24
N PHE A 86 30.10 -24.03 -14.00
CA PHE A 86 29.48 -24.84 -15.04
C PHE A 86 29.05 -23.96 -16.21
N ILE A 87 29.18 -24.44 -17.44
CA ILE A 87 28.73 -23.74 -18.64
C ILE A 87 27.68 -24.58 -19.34
N ASP A 88 26.46 -24.07 -19.39
CA ASP A 88 25.39 -24.61 -20.22
C ASP A 88 25.48 -23.99 -21.62
N ASN A 89 25.92 -24.78 -22.60
CA ASN A 89 26.05 -24.35 -24.00
C ASN A 89 24.76 -24.50 -24.81
N LYS A 90 23.67 -24.98 -24.20
CA LYS A 90 22.36 -25.15 -24.86
C LYS A 90 21.23 -24.72 -23.93
N PRO A 91 21.24 -23.48 -23.40
CA PRO A 91 20.15 -22.96 -22.58
C PRO A 91 18.85 -22.88 -23.40
N ASN A 92 17.73 -22.64 -22.73
CA ASN A 92 16.47 -22.31 -23.38
C ASN A 92 16.59 -20.97 -24.16
N ALA A 93 15.79 -20.83 -25.21
CA ALA A 93 15.87 -19.70 -26.13
C ALA A 93 15.69 -18.34 -25.45
N ASP A 94 14.67 -18.23 -24.58
CA ASP A 94 14.53 -17.11 -23.68
C ASP A 94 15.50 -17.29 -22.49
N LYS A 95 16.36 -16.29 -22.27
CA LYS A 95 17.35 -16.30 -21.20
C LYS A 95 16.71 -16.36 -19.81
N TYR A 96 15.50 -15.82 -19.63
CA TYR A 96 14.78 -15.81 -18.36
C TYR A 96 14.05 -17.13 -18.05
N GLU A 97 13.93 -18.01 -19.04
CA GLU A 97 13.35 -19.36 -18.88
C GLU A 97 14.43 -20.38 -18.47
N ASN A 98 15.48 -19.97 -17.75
CA ASN A 98 16.58 -20.85 -17.35
C ASN A 98 16.78 -20.83 -15.84
N TYR A 99 16.20 -21.82 -15.16
CA TYR A 99 16.33 -22.03 -13.72
C TYR A 99 17.18 -23.27 -13.45
N TYR A 100 18.34 -23.07 -12.83
CA TYR A 100 19.29 -24.14 -12.56
C TYR A 100 19.22 -24.57 -11.09
N LYS A 101 18.98 -25.85 -10.85
CA LYS A 101 19.22 -26.48 -9.54
C LYS A 101 20.61 -27.08 -9.55
N VAL A 102 21.46 -26.61 -8.65
CA VAL A 102 22.81 -27.16 -8.41
C VAL A 102 22.77 -27.92 -7.11
N THR A 103 22.93 -29.23 -7.19
CA THR A 103 22.77 -30.15 -6.06
C THR A 103 24.08 -30.85 -5.75
N ARG A 104 24.45 -30.92 -4.47
CA ARG A 104 25.57 -31.74 -3.99
C ARG A 104 25.26 -32.32 -2.63
N GLY A 105 25.15 -33.65 -2.57
CA GLY A 105 24.61 -34.34 -1.40
C GLY A 105 23.15 -33.92 -1.13
N ALA A 106 22.86 -33.51 0.10
CA ALA A 106 21.52 -33.07 0.51
C ALA A 106 21.22 -31.58 0.26
N VAL A 107 22.20 -30.81 -0.22
CA VAL A 107 22.09 -29.36 -0.42
C VAL A 107 21.80 -29.07 -1.88
N THR A 108 20.81 -28.20 -2.13
CA THR A 108 20.47 -27.71 -3.48
C THR A 108 20.28 -26.21 -3.42
N ILE A 109 20.94 -25.49 -4.34
CA ILE A 109 20.72 -24.07 -4.59
C ILE A 109 20.03 -23.87 -5.94
N ILE A 110 19.32 -22.75 -6.10
CA ILE A 110 18.65 -22.37 -7.35
C ILE A 110 19.28 -21.08 -7.88
N LEU A 111 19.71 -21.09 -9.15
CA LEU A 111 20.21 -19.92 -9.86
C LEU A 111 19.31 -19.63 -11.06
N SER A 112 18.97 -18.35 -11.26
CA SER A 112 18.32 -17.85 -12.46
C SER A 112 18.65 -16.37 -12.64
N LEU A 113 18.54 -15.85 -13.87
CA LEU A 113 18.73 -14.41 -14.12
C LEU A 113 17.70 -13.58 -13.35
N GLU A 114 16.46 -14.06 -13.28
CA GLU A 114 15.38 -13.38 -12.53
C GLU A 114 15.75 -13.26 -11.04
N ASN A 115 16.21 -14.34 -10.39
CA ASN A 115 16.63 -14.29 -8.99
C ASN A 115 17.86 -13.37 -8.78
N GLN A 116 18.80 -13.34 -9.72
CA GLN A 116 19.96 -12.45 -9.63
C GLN A 116 19.59 -10.96 -9.75
N ILE A 117 18.66 -10.64 -10.65
CA ILE A 117 18.19 -9.27 -10.88
C ILE A 117 17.29 -8.81 -9.74
N PHE A 118 16.26 -9.59 -9.41
CA PHE A 118 15.16 -9.17 -8.54
C PHE A 118 15.24 -9.66 -7.10
N GLY A 119 16.18 -10.56 -6.80
CA GLY A 119 16.30 -11.16 -5.47
C GLY A 119 15.21 -12.20 -5.17
N PRO A 120 15.26 -12.78 -3.96
CA PRO A 120 14.47 -13.96 -3.60
C PRO A 120 13.01 -13.66 -3.25
N ASN A 121 12.67 -12.40 -2.99
CA ASN A 121 11.34 -11.98 -2.54
C ASN A 121 10.40 -11.64 -3.72
N MET A 122 10.91 -11.68 -4.96
CA MET A 122 10.09 -11.62 -6.17
C MET A 122 9.96 -13.02 -6.77
N TYR A 123 8.74 -13.53 -6.77
CA TYR A 123 8.41 -14.85 -7.29
C TYR A 123 7.85 -14.72 -8.70
N PHE A 124 8.47 -15.41 -9.65
CA PHE A 124 8.00 -15.46 -11.03
C PHE A 124 7.34 -16.82 -11.31
N TYR A 125 6.12 -16.76 -11.87
CA TYR A 125 5.35 -17.93 -12.30
C TYR A 125 5.19 -17.92 -13.80
N ASP A 126 5.40 -19.07 -14.43
CA ASP A 126 5.26 -19.23 -15.87
C ASP A 126 4.42 -20.45 -16.23
N ARG A 127 3.21 -20.19 -16.71
CA ARG A 127 2.25 -21.22 -17.06
C ARG A 127 2.74 -22.13 -18.19
N LYS A 128 3.72 -21.70 -18.98
CA LYS A 128 4.38 -22.51 -20.01
C LYS A 128 5.06 -23.75 -19.44
N TYR A 129 5.59 -23.68 -18.22
CA TYR A 129 6.38 -24.75 -17.58
C TYR A 129 5.74 -25.33 -16.31
N GLU A 130 4.67 -24.72 -15.84
CA GLU A 130 3.99 -25.05 -14.59
C GLU A 130 2.59 -25.62 -14.84
N LYS A 131 2.00 -26.27 -13.83
CA LYS A 131 0.59 -26.64 -13.83
C LYS A 131 -0.25 -25.42 -13.43
N ALA A 132 -1.55 -25.44 -13.74
CA ALA A 132 -2.44 -24.31 -13.44
C ALA A 132 -2.49 -23.99 -11.93
N GLU A 133 -2.47 -25.03 -11.10
CA GLU A 133 -2.53 -24.92 -9.64
C GLU A 133 -1.20 -24.52 -8.99
N THR A 134 -0.08 -24.56 -9.70
CA THR A 134 1.27 -24.40 -9.13
C THR A 134 1.42 -23.07 -8.39
N ALA A 135 1.13 -21.95 -9.06
CA ALA A 135 1.29 -20.62 -8.47
C ALA A 135 0.38 -20.44 -7.24
N LYS A 136 -0.90 -20.82 -7.36
CA LYS A 136 -1.87 -20.75 -6.25
C LYS A 136 -1.43 -21.62 -5.06
N ASN A 137 -0.93 -22.84 -5.29
CA ASN A 137 -0.43 -23.69 -4.20
C ASN A 137 0.77 -23.07 -3.48
N ASP A 138 1.71 -22.51 -4.24
CA ASP A 138 2.91 -21.86 -3.70
C ASP A 138 2.56 -20.61 -2.89
N ILE A 139 1.69 -19.73 -3.42
CA ILE A 139 1.22 -18.53 -2.71
C ILE A 139 0.47 -18.93 -1.43
N ASN A 140 -0.49 -19.85 -1.51
CA ASN A 140 -1.27 -20.26 -0.35
C ASN A 140 -0.41 -20.98 0.70
N SER A 141 0.71 -21.61 0.31
CA SER A 141 1.65 -22.21 1.27
C SER A 141 2.30 -21.17 2.20
N GLN A 142 2.39 -19.91 1.75
CA GLN A 142 2.94 -18.82 2.56
C GLN A 142 1.94 -18.31 3.61
N PHE A 143 0.64 -18.55 3.42
CA PHE A 143 -0.44 -17.92 4.18
C PHE A 143 -0.30 -18.11 5.70
N GLY A 144 0.19 -19.26 6.15
CA GLY A 144 0.45 -19.51 7.58
C GLY A 144 1.44 -18.55 8.25
N SER A 145 2.25 -17.83 7.46
CA SER A 145 3.24 -16.87 7.93
C SER A 145 2.92 -15.40 7.62
N ILE A 146 1.92 -15.14 6.78
CA ILE A 146 1.59 -13.78 6.31
C ILE A 146 0.09 -13.48 6.28
N GLY A 147 -0.78 -14.43 6.59
CA GLY A 147 -2.23 -14.30 6.45
C GLY A 147 -3.01 -14.33 7.77
N LEU A 148 -2.31 -14.44 8.90
CA LEU A 148 -2.90 -14.53 10.24
C LEU A 148 -2.91 -13.14 10.92
N GLY A 149 -3.09 -13.10 12.25
CA GLY A 149 -2.85 -11.90 13.05
C GLY A 149 -1.44 -11.88 13.66
N GLY A 150 -1.05 -10.75 14.24
CA GLY A 150 0.20 -10.66 15.00
C GLY A 150 1.46 -10.80 14.13
N ALA A 151 2.48 -11.50 14.64
CA ALA A 151 3.79 -11.66 13.97
C ALA A 151 3.74 -12.47 12.65
N ASN A 152 2.68 -13.26 12.44
CA ASN A 152 2.45 -14.06 11.22
C ASN A 152 1.42 -13.39 10.28
N GLY A 153 1.30 -12.07 10.37
CA GLY A 153 0.32 -11.30 9.63
C GLY A 153 0.68 -9.83 9.65
N GLU A 154 -0.15 -9.02 10.30
CA GLU A 154 0.01 -7.57 10.37
C GLU A 154 1.42 -7.11 10.75
N TRP A 155 2.09 -7.80 11.68
CA TRP A 155 3.41 -7.39 12.18
C TRP A 155 4.57 -8.23 11.64
N THR A 156 4.35 -8.97 10.56
CA THR A 156 5.43 -9.72 9.90
C THR A 156 6.43 -8.78 9.21
N THR A 157 7.70 -9.19 9.17
CA THR A 157 8.76 -8.55 8.38
C THR A 157 8.87 -9.17 6.98
N LYS A 158 8.06 -10.19 6.66
CA LYS A 158 8.04 -10.75 5.32
C LYS A 158 7.50 -9.74 4.30
N ARG A 159 8.14 -9.70 3.14
CA ARG A 159 7.82 -8.85 2.00
C ARG A 159 7.88 -9.69 0.73
N GLN A 160 6.84 -9.64 -0.10
CA GLN A 160 6.76 -10.52 -1.26
C GLN A 160 5.99 -9.90 -2.41
N ALA A 161 6.41 -10.24 -3.63
CA ALA A 161 5.67 -9.95 -4.84
C ALA A 161 5.61 -11.18 -5.74
N TYR A 162 4.40 -11.45 -6.24
CA TYR A 162 4.04 -12.60 -7.06
C TYR A 162 3.77 -12.11 -8.49
N TYR A 163 4.71 -12.34 -9.38
CA TYR A 163 4.63 -11.92 -10.78
C TYR A 163 4.30 -13.09 -11.70
N PHE A 164 3.32 -12.88 -12.57
CA PHE A 164 2.80 -13.90 -13.48
C PHE A 164 3.15 -13.52 -14.91
N LYS A 165 3.86 -14.41 -15.62
CA LYS A 165 4.13 -14.23 -17.06
C LYS A 165 2.85 -14.34 -17.87
N ALA A 166 2.85 -13.71 -19.05
CA ALA A 166 1.73 -13.81 -19.98
C ALA A 166 1.41 -15.28 -20.30
N ASN A 167 0.13 -15.61 -20.34
CA ASN A 167 -0.31 -16.94 -20.74
C ASN A 167 0.00 -17.20 -22.21
N VAL A 168 0.32 -18.45 -22.53
CA VAL A 168 0.57 -18.89 -23.91
C VAL A 168 -0.66 -19.61 -24.44
N LYS A 169 -1.21 -19.14 -25.58
CA LYS A 169 -2.43 -19.70 -26.19
C LYS A 169 -3.61 -19.65 -25.19
N ASP A 170 -4.35 -20.75 -25.03
CA ASP A 170 -5.53 -20.84 -24.17
C ASP A 170 -5.20 -21.21 -22.71
N GLN A 171 -3.92 -21.14 -22.32
CA GLN A 171 -3.52 -21.41 -20.95
C GLN A 171 -4.05 -20.34 -19.98
N THR A 172 -4.26 -20.74 -18.73
CA THR A 172 -4.59 -19.84 -17.62
C THR A 172 -3.92 -20.35 -16.33
N TYR A 173 -3.82 -19.48 -15.32
CA TYR A 173 -3.46 -19.86 -13.95
C TYR A 173 -4.69 -20.29 -13.13
N ASP A 174 -5.83 -20.52 -13.78
CA ASP A 174 -7.02 -21.03 -13.12
C ASP A 174 -6.99 -22.56 -13.04
N SER A 175 -6.92 -23.11 -11.83
CA SER A 175 -6.96 -24.55 -11.58
C SER A 175 -8.36 -25.15 -11.51
N GLY A 176 -9.41 -24.39 -11.86
CA GLY A 176 -10.80 -24.82 -11.65
C GLY A 176 -11.28 -24.60 -10.21
N GLY A 177 -12.57 -24.74 -9.96
CA GLY A 177 -13.22 -24.41 -8.69
C GLY A 177 -14.63 -23.84 -8.91
N SER A 178 -15.36 -23.59 -7.83
CA SER A 178 -16.75 -23.11 -7.91
C SER A 178 -17.15 -22.26 -6.71
N GLY A 179 -18.12 -21.37 -6.92
CA GLY A 179 -18.74 -20.58 -5.86
C GLY A 179 -17.92 -19.36 -5.44
N SER A 180 -18.25 -18.88 -4.25
CA SER A 180 -17.61 -17.73 -3.61
C SER A 180 -16.13 -17.98 -3.34
N ALA A 181 -15.26 -16.99 -3.61
CA ALA A 181 -13.81 -17.11 -3.45
C ALA A 181 -13.37 -17.35 -1.99
N SER A 182 -14.25 -17.12 -1.01
CA SER A 182 -13.99 -17.45 0.39
C SER A 182 -14.19 -18.93 0.72
N SER A 183 -14.86 -19.68 -0.16
CA SER A 183 -15.14 -21.11 0.01
C SER A 183 -13.93 -21.97 -0.37
N ALA A 184 -13.75 -23.09 0.33
CA ALA A 184 -12.69 -24.04 0.01
C ALA A 184 -12.82 -24.60 -1.43
N ALA A 185 -14.05 -24.74 -1.94
CA ALA A 185 -14.31 -25.24 -3.29
C ALA A 185 -13.90 -24.26 -4.41
N ALA A 186 -13.65 -22.99 -4.09
CA ALA A 186 -13.27 -22.00 -5.09
C ALA A 186 -11.80 -22.09 -5.53
N ASN A 187 -10.95 -22.81 -4.81
CA ASN A 187 -9.50 -22.90 -5.06
C ASN A 187 -8.84 -21.53 -5.26
N SER A 188 -9.22 -20.55 -4.44
CA SER A 188 -8.75 -19.18 -4.57
C SER A 188 -7.27 -19.04 -4.24
N ILE A 189 -6.61 -18.08 -4.90
CA ILE A 189 -5.37 -17.50 -4.40
C ILE A 189 -5.72 -16.70 -3.13
N GLU A 190 -5.12 -17.05 -2.00
CA GLU A 190 -5.29 -16.34 -0.73
C GLU A 190 -4.12 -15.38 -0.50
N LEU A 191 -4.37 -14.08 -0.68
CA LEU A 191 -3.33 -13.06 -0.61
C LEU A 191 -3.19 -12.51 0.82
N GLY A 192 -2.03 -12.76 1.43
CA GLY A 192 -1.68 -12.29 2.78
C GLY A 192 -1.27 -10.82 2.85
N PHE A 193 -0.80 -10.39 4.02
CA PHE A 193 -0.20 -9.08 4.26
C PHE A 193 1.11 -8.90 3.47
N TYR A 194 1.48 -7.64 3.22
CA TYR A 194 2.68 -7.17 2.53
C TYR A 194 2.99 -7.91 1.23
N SER A 195 1.92 -8.19 0.49
CA SER A 195 1.96 -9.01 -0.71
C SER A 195 1.42 -8.26 -1.91
N HIS A 196 2.10 -8.44 -3.03
CA HIS A 196 1.70 -7.90 -4.32
C HIS A 196 1.46 -9.03 -5.34
N ILE A 197 0.42 -8.91 -6.16
CA ILE A 197 0.26 -9.70 -7.40
C ILE A 197 0.42 -8.76 -8.60
N GLY A 198 1.31 -9.09 -9.53
CA GLY A 198 1.55 -8.30 -10.74
C GLY A 198 1.53 -9.17 -12.01
N GLY A 199 0.77 -8.75 -13.02
CA GLY A 199 0.84 -9.38 -14.35
C GLY A 199 1.94 -8.78 -15.22
N LEU A 200 2.76 -9.62 -15.84
CA LEU A 200 3.86 -9.21 -16.74
C LEU A 200 3.43 -9.06 -18.21
N GLY A 201 2.13 -9.06 -18.49
CA GLY A 201 1.58 -8.78 -19.81
C GLY A 201 1.49 -7.29 -20.13
N LYS A 202 1.21 -6.95 -21.39
CA LYS A 202 0.89 -5.57 -21.78
C LYS A 202 -0.53 -5.19 -21.33
N LEU A 203 -1.40 -6.18 -21.35
CA LEU A 203 -2.81 -6.07 -21.00
C LEU A 203 -3.15 -6.98 -19.82
N PRO A 204 -4.17 -6.63 -19.02
CA PRO A 204 -4.66 -7.50 -17.96
C PRO A 204 -5.07 -8.89 -18.48
N SER A 205 -5.65 -8.94 -19.69
CA SER A 205 -6.09 -10.18 -20.34
C SER A 205 -4.97 -11.13 -20.73
N ASP A 206 -3.71 -10.66 -20.76
CA ASP A 206 -2.55 -11.51 -21.03
C ASP A 206 -2.23 -12.42 -19.84
N VAL A 207 -2.72 -12.09 -18.64
CA VAL A 207 -2.49 -12.86 -17.41
C VAL A 207 -3.82 -13.16 -16.75
N LYS A 208 -4.28 -14.40 -16.86
CA LYS A 208 -5.59 -14.86 -16.39
C LYS A 208 -5.45 -15.73 -15.15
N LEU A 209 -5.95 -15.22 -14.02
CA LEU A 209 -6.03 -15.90 -12.74
C LEU A 209 -7.41 -16.54 -12.54
N GLY A 210 -7.47 -17.54 -11.65
CA GLY A 210 -8.73 -18.11 -11.16
C GLY A 210 -9.47 -17.19 -10.19
N SER A 211 -9.91 -17.70 -9.04
CA SER A 211 -10.48 -16.87 -7.97
C SER A 211 -9.39 -16.24 -7.10
N VAL A 212 -9.63 -15.04 -6.56
CA VAL A 212 -8.72 -14.36 -5.63
C VAL A 212 -9.49 -13.95 -4.38
N PHE A 213 -8.90 -14.19 -3.21
CA PHE A 213 -9.50 -13.87 -1.91
C PHE A 213 -8.49 -13.25 -0.96
N THR A 214 -8.90 -12.18 -0.28
CA THR A 214 -8.13 -11.58 0.82
C THR A 214 -8.79 -11.94 2.15
N ARG A 215 -8.47 -13.11 2.70
CA ARG A 215 -9.10 -13.60 3.93
C ARG A 215 -8.85 -12.65 5.11
N PRO A 216 -9.90 -12.12 5.76
CA PRO A 216 -9.72 -11.39 7.00
C PRO A 216 -9.27 -12.29 8.14
N HIS A 217 -8.51 -11.75 9.08
CA HIS A 217 -8.01 -12.52 10.22
C HIS A 217 -8.81 -12.29 11.52
N LEU A 218 -9.65 -11.26 11.58
CA LEU A 218 -10.48 -10.96 12.76
C LEU A 218 -11.85 -11.65 12.69
N SER A 219 -12.44 -11.88 13.87
CA SER A 219 -13.79 -12.45 14.03
C SER A 219 -14.02 -13.74 13.21
N GLY A 220 -13.03 -14.64 13.19
CA GLY A 220 -13.10 -15.89 12.44
C GLY A 220 -13.14 -15.72 10.91
N GLY A 221 -12.78 -14.55 10.39
CA GLY A 221 -12.80 -14.23 8.96
C GLY A 221 -13.91 -13.28 8.52
N ALA A 222 -14.80 -12.86 9.43
CA ALA A 222 -15.90 -11.95 9.11
C ALA A 222 -15.48 -10.48 9.04
N ASN A 223 -14.50 -10.08 9.86
CA ASN A 223 -14.15 -8.67 10.05
C ASN A 223 -12.86 -8.29 9.31
N ALA A 224 -12.99 -7.44 8.30
CA ALA A 224 -11.91 -6.96 7.45
C ALA A 224 -11.22 -5.66 7.93
N THR A 225 -11.58 -5.08 9.08
CA THR A 225 -11.05 -3.77 9.55
C THR A 225 -9.53 -3.71 9.69
N CYS A 226 -8.84 -4.85 9.87
CA CYS A 226 -7.37 -4.93 9.90
C CYS A 226 -6.77 -5.68 8.69
N THR A 227 -7.47 -5.72 7.56
CA THR A 227 -7.01 -6.42 6.35
C THR A 227 -6.30 -5.43 5.44
N PHE A 228 -5.05 -5.06 5.81
CA PHE A 228 -4.23 -3.99 5.19
C PHE A 228 -3.11 -4.47 4.24
N TRP A 229 -2.39 -3.53 3.61
CA TRP A 229 -1.04 -3.72 3.00
C TRP A 229 -0.96 -4.84 1.96
N ARG A 230 -1.72 -4.73 0.88
CA ARG A 230 -1.61 -5.66 -0.25
C ARG A 230 -2.11 -5.04 -1.53
N SER A 231 -1.61 -5.52 -2.66
CA SER A 231 -2.03 -5.01 -3.97
C SER A 231 -2.14 -6.08 -5.04
N VAL A 232 -2.94 -5.79 -6.05
CA VAL A 232 -3.06 -6.57 -7.27
C VAL A 232 -3.08 -5.63 -8.47
N GLU A 233 -2.28 -5.93 -9.50
CA GLU A 233 -2.26 -5.13 -10.71
C GLU A 233 -2.05 -5.88 -12.02
N ASN A 234 -2.65 -5.35 -13.09
CA ASN A 234 -2.43 -5.78 -14.48
C ASN A 234 -2.75 -7.26 -14.74
N VAL A 235 -3.85 -7.76 -14.17
CA VAL A 235 -4.32 -9.14 -14.36
C VAL A 235 -5.81 -9.21 -14.64
N ALA A 236 -6.22 -10.28 -15.30
CA ALA A 236 -7.60 -10.71 -15.40
C ALA A 236 -7.91 -11.72 -14.29
N VAL A 237 -9.07 -11.57 -13.64
CA VAL A 237 -9.62 -12.53 -12.67
C VAL A 237 -10.87 -13.16 -13.30
N MET A 238 -10.75 -14.42 -13.68
CA MET A 238 -11.77 -15.13 -14.48
C MET A 238 -12.99 -15.55 -13.66
N ARG A 239 -12.82 -15.70 -12.34
CA ARG A 239 -13.85 -16.12 -11.39
C ARG A 239 -14.03 -15.08 -10.29
N ASP A 240 -14.61 -15.48 -9.16
CA ASP A 240 -14.96 -14.57 -8.07
C ASP A 240 -13.72 -13.81 -7.55
N PHE A 241 -13.83 -12.48 -7.55
CA PHE A 241 -12.85 -11.56 -6.99
C PHE A 241 -13.34 -11.04 -5.64
N ALA A 242 -12.87 -11.64 -4.55
CA ALA A 242 -13.22 -11.27 -3.19
C ALA A 242 -12.12 -10.43 -2.54
N TRP A 243 -12.19 -9.12 -2.76
CA TRP A 243 -11.22 -8.14 -2.25
C TRP A 243 -11.73 -7.50 -0.95
N THR A 244 -11.81 -8.33 0.08
CA THR A 244 -12.34 -7.98 1.40
C THR A 244 -11.24 -7.36 2.26
N VAL A 245 -11.01 -6.07 2.04
CA VAL A 245 -9.84 -5.32 2.55
C VAL A 245 -10.23 -4.07 3.33
N SER A 246 -9.23 -3.47 3.98
CA SER A 246 -9.26 -2.10 4.51
C SER A 246 -8.15 -1.24 3.88
N GLN A 247 -7.63 -0.22 4.57
CA GLN A 247 -6.71 0.78 4.02
C GLN A 247 -5.35 0.22 3.55
N SER A 248 -4.63 1.04 2.76
CA SER A 248 -3.37 0.71 2.08
C SER A 248 -3.45 -0.59 1.28
N THR A 249 -4.56 -0.75 0.57
CA THR A 249 -4.74 -1.82 -0.40
C THR A 249 -5.16 -1.25 -1.74
N SER A 250 -4.54 -1.74 -2.83
CA SER A 250 -4.85 -1.25 -4.17
C SER A 250 -5.14 -2.39 -5.13
N ALA A 251 -6.23 -2.26 -5.89
CA ALA A 251 -6.49 -3.06 -7.08
C ALA A 251 -6.46 -2.12 -8.29
N ARG A 252 -5.54 -2.34 -9.23
CA ARG A 252 -5.28 -1.42 -10.34
C ARG A 252 -5.23 -2.17 -11.66
N ARG A 253 -5.76 -1.57 -12.72
CA ARG A 253 -5.59 -2.11 -14.08
C ARG A 253 -6.08 -3.55 -14.19
N MET A 254 -7.32 -3.79 -13.76
CA MET A 254 -7.89 -5.14 -13.63
C MET A 254 -8.94 -5.43 -14.70
N LEU A 255 -9.00 -6.67 -15.17
CA LEU A 255 -10.15 -7.21 -15.90
C LEU A 255 -10.87 -8.21 -15.01
N ILE A 256 -12.09 -7.92 -14.59
CA ILE A 256 -12.89 -8.78 -13.72
C ILE A 256 -14.01 -9.39 -14.55
N GLU A 257 -13.89 -10.69 -14.82
CA GLU A 257 -14.74 -11.40 -15.78
C GLU A 257 -15.98 -12.03 -15.14
N SER A 258 -16.10 -12.02 -13.81
CA SER A 258 -17.15 -12.71 -13.06
C SER A 258 -17.69 -11.87 -11.90
N THR A 259 -18.12 -12.52 -10.82
CA THR A 259 -18.58 -11.86 -9.60
C THR A 259 -17.42 -11.21 -8.86
N SER A 260 -17.73 -10.16 -8.11
CA SER A 260 -16.76 -9.47 -7.27
C SER A 260 -17.44 -8.88 -6.06
N LYS A 261 -16.75 -8.95 -4.91
CA LYS A 261 -17.23 -8.40 -3.65
C LYS A 261 -16.10 -7.82 -2.84
N TYR A 262 -16.45 -6.86 -1.99
CA TYR A 262 -15.50 -6.12 -1.17
C TYR A 262 -15.75 -6.26 0.33
N ILE A 263 -16.70 -7.09 0.73
CA ILE A 263 -16.96 -7.43 2.13
C ILE A 263 -16.90 -8.95 2.29
N SER A 264 -16.46 -9.41 3.48
CA SER A 264 -16.44 -10.83 3.80
C SER A 264 -17.84 -11.41 3.86
N ASP A 265 -17.96 -12.66 3.45
CA ASP A 265 -19.13 -13.53 3.61
C ASP A 265 -18.80 -14.78 4.44
N ILE A 266 -17.66 -14.77 5.16
CA ILE A 266 -17.30 -15.83 6.09
C ILE A 266 -17.99 -15.56 7.43
N GLY A 267 -18.85 -16.49 7.86
CA GLY A 267 -19.61 -16.37 9.11
C GLY A 267 -21.05 -15.93 8.89
N ASN A 268 -21.71 -15.42 9.92
CA ASN A 268 -23.12 -15.00 9.87
C ASN A 268 -23.38 -13.60 10.47
N THR A 269 -22.37 -12.99 11.10
CA THR A 269 -22.45 -11.70 11.79
C THR A 269 -21.08 -10.99 11.73
N ASN A 270 -21.03 -9.69 12.08
CA ASN A 270 -19.79 -8.90 12.19
C ASN A 270 -19.02 -8.70 10.88
N PHE A 271 -19.74 -8.56 9.77
CA PHE A 271 -19.18 -8.19 8.47
C PHE A 271 -18.84 -6.70 8.44
N TRP A 272 -17.63 -6.36 8.86
CA TRP A 272 -17.11 -4.99 8.81
C TRP A 272 -15.95 -4.90 7.84
N GLY A 273 -15.80 -3.75 7.19
CA GLY A 273 -14.67 -3.41 6.34
C GLY A 273 -14.52 -1.89 6.27
N SER A 274 -13.28 -1.43 6.20
CA SER A 274 -12.91 -0.01 6.12
C SER A 274 -12.01 0.24 4.91
N GLY A 275 -12.39 -0.35 3.79
CA GLY A 275 -11.70 -0.15 2.51
C GLY A 275 -11.95 1.25 1.96
N GLY A 276 -11.44 1.56 0.78
CA GLY A 276 -10.54 0.79 -0.06
C GLY A 276 -10.41 1.49 -1.40
N PHE A 277 -9.44 1.08 -2.20
CA PHE A 277 -9.11 1.75 -3.45
C PHE A 277 -9.17 0.76 -4.62
N ILE A 278 -9.89 1.14 -5.68
CA ILE A 278 -9.81 0.45 -6.98
C ILE A 278 -9.76 1.45 -8.13
N ALA A 279 -8.86 1.20 -9.09
CA ALA A 279 -8.68 2.07 -10.25
C ALA A 279 -8.48 1.31 -11.55
N ASP A 280 -8.80 1.98 -12.67
CA ASP A 280 -8.45 1.53 -14.02
C ASP A 280 -8.97 0.11 -14.33
N THR A 281 -10.17 -0.20 -13.87
CA THR A 281 -10.70 -1.57 -13.82
C THR A 281 -11.95 -1.75 -14.68
N HIS A 282 -12.02 -2.85 -15.43
CA HIS A 282 -13.17 -3.21 -16.24
C HIS A 282 -13.87 -4.45 -15.65
N PHE A 283 -15.14 -4.30 -15.29
CA PHE A 283 -16.03 -5.39 -14.90
C PHE A 283 -16.92 -5.76 -16.08
N THR A 284 -16.87 -7.00 -16.54
CA THR A 284 -17.57 -7.38 -17.79
C THR A 284 -18.94 -7.99 -17.58
N THR A 285 -19.15 -8.69 -16.46
CA THR A 285 -20.29 -9.62 -16.32
C THR A 285 -21.27 -9.19 -15.25
N SER A 286 -20.79 -8.86 -14.05
CA SER A 286 -21.63 -8.58 -12.89
C SER A 286 -21.30 -7.23 -12.28
N ARG A 287 -22.32 -6.56 -11.73
CA ARG A 287 -22.12 -5.34 -10.93
C ARG A 287 -21.55 -5.74 -9.55
N PRO A 288 -20.42 -5.14 -9.11
CA PRO A 288 -19.75 -5.48 -7.85
C PRO A 288 -20.55 -5.20 -6.58
N ASN A 289 -20.31 -5.98 -5.52
CA ASN A 289 -20.97 -5.82 -4.22
C ASN A 289 -20.00 -5.32 -3.12
N TRP A 290 -20.20 -4.09 -2.63
CA TRP A 290 -19.45 -3.56 -1.49
C TRP A 290 -20.07 -3.90 -0.13
N GLY A 291 -21.36 -4.23 -0.09
CA GLY A 291 -22.10 -4.56 1.13
C GLY A 291 -21.85 -3.55 2.26
N GLY A 292 -21.44 -4.05 3.43
CA GLY A 292 -21.22 -3.25 4.64
C GLY A 292 -19.90 -2.47 4.69
N GLN A 293 -19.16 -2.34 3.58
CA GLN A 293 -17.97 -1.48 3.54
C GLN A 293 -18.33 -0.06 3.99
N GLN A 294 -17.54 0.51 4.90
CA GLN A 294 -17.82 1.81 5.50
C GLN A 294 -17.73 2.92 4.44
N GLN A 295 -16.66 2.88 3.64
CA GLN A 295 -16.40 3.82 2.56
C GLN A 295 -15.65 3.12 1.43
N TRP A 296 -15.52 3.80 0.28
CA TRP A 296 -14.65 3.36 -0.81
C TRP A 296 -14.36 4.47 -1.81
N TYR A 297 -13.18 4.44 -2.42
CA TYR A 297 -12.83 5.26 -3.57
C TYR A 297 -12.61 4.39 -4.81
N THR A 298 -13.45 4.60 -5.83
CA THR A 298 -13.32 3.93 -7.12
C THR A 298 -13.10 4.98 -8.20
N ARG A 299 -12.08 4.80 -9.04
CA ARG A 299 -11.86 5.70 -10.18
C ARG A 299 -11.58 5.02 -11.51
N ASN A 300 -11.92 5.70 -12.61
CA ASN A 300 -11.63 5.26 -13.98
C ASN A 300 -12.06 3.79 -14.24
N ALA A 301 -13.21 3.39 -13.69
CA ALA A 301 -13.74 2.04 -13.83
C ALA A 301 -14.89 1.96 -14.84
N ILE A 302 -15.07 0.78 -15.45
CA ILE A 302 -16.22 0.48 -16.30
C ILE A 302 -17.01 -0.65 -15.63
N PHE A 303 -18.27 -0.36 -15.30
CA PHE A 303 -19.21 -1.35 -14.77
C PHE A 303 -20.20 -1.80 -15.85
N PRO A 304 -20.74 -3.04 -15.76
CA PRO A 304 -21.87 -3.45 -16.59
C PRO A 304 -23.06 -2.50 -16.35
N SER A 305 -23.78 -2.17 -17.42
CA SER A 305 -25.04 -1.44 -17.32
C SER A 305 -26.07 -2.26 -16.52
N GLY A 306 -26.96 -1.59 -15.79
CA GLY A 306 -28.09 -2.24 -15.11
C GLY A 306 -28.35 -1.71 -13.71
N SER A 307 -29.38 -2.24 -13.07
CA SER A 307 -29.88 -1.81 -11.76
C SER A 307 -29.32 -2.60 -10.57
N GLY A 308 -28.35 -3.50 -10.80
CA GLY A 308 -27.70 -4.25 -9.72
C GLY A 308 -27.10 -3.31 -8.67
N ALA A 309 -27.35 -3.62 -7.40
CA ALA A 309 -26.93 -2.78 -6.28
C ALA A 309 -25.41 -2.69 -6.19
N MET A 310 -24.92 -1.46 -6.05
CA MET A 310 -23.53 -1.11 -5.75
C MET A 310 -23.59 0.06 -4.76
N GLY A 311 -22.59 0.17 -3.88
CA GLY A 311 -22.62 1.15 -2.79
C GLY A 311 -22.22 0.50 -1.47
N GLY A 312 -21.97 1.35 -0.48
CA GLY A 312 -21.56 0.99 0.86
C GLY A 312 -22.27 1.89 1.87
N SER A 313 -21.71 2.02 3.06
CA SER A 313 -22.46 2.53 4.21
C SER A 313 -22.47 4.06 4.33
N TYR A 314 -21.31 4.72 4.22
CA TYR A 314 -21.16 6.12 4.63
C TYR A 314 -20.69 7.06 3.52
N ASN A 315 -19.58 6.73 2.85
CA ASN A 315 -18.90 7.62 1.90
C ASN A 315 -18.31 6.83 0.72
N MET A 316 -19.03 6.78 -0.41
CA MET A 316 -18.64 6.07 -1.62
C MET A 316 -18.45 7.07 -2.74
N VAL A 317 -17.23 7.20 -3.24
CA VAL A 317 -16.90 8.16 -4.32
C VAL A 317 -16.54 7.40 -5.59
N TRP A 318 -17.15 7.80 -6.70
CA TRP A 318 -17.05 7.13 -8.00
C TRP A 318 -16.56 8.12 -9.06
N GLN A 319 -15.24 8.21 -9.23
CA GLN A 319 -14.58 9.25 -10.01
C GLN A 319 -14.29 8.77 -11.44
N GLY A 320 -14.74 9.47 -12.48
CA GLY A 320 -14.46 9.09 -13.87
C GLY A 320 -14.99 7.70 -14.25
N CYS A 321 -16.04 7.22 -13.57
CA CYS A 321 -16.56 5.87 -13.78
C CYS A 321 -17.63 5.84 -14.88
N VAL A 322 -17.69 4.75 -15.64
CA VAL A 322 -18.78 4.44 -16.57
C VAL A 322 -19.78 3.53 -15.87
N ASN A 323 -21.06 3.90 -15.93
CA ASN A 323 -22.17 3.25 -15.21
C ASN A 323 -22.03 3.17 -13.67
N PRO A 324 -21.57 4.24 -12.97
CA PRO A 324 -21.54 4.26 -11.52
C PRO A 324 -22.96 4.22 -10.91
N PRO A 325 -23.09 4.04 -9.59
CA PRO A 325 -24.37 4.27 -8.90
C PRO A 325 -24.87 5.71 -9.11
N GLN A 326 -26.19 5.89 -9.01
CA GLN A 326 -26.76 7.23 -8.96
C GLN A 326 -26.33 7.95 -7.69
N ALA A 327 -26.29 9.28 -7.76
CA ALA A 327 -25.95 10.08 -6.59
C ALA A 327 -27.03 9.93 -5.51
N ASP A 328 -26.60 9.70 -4.27
CA ASP A 328 -27.46 9.73 -3.09
C ASP A 328 -26.70 10.31 -1.89
N GLU A 329 -27.12 9.99 -0.68
CA GLU A 329 -26.44 10.41 0.54
C GLU A 329 -25.04 9.81 0.71
N ALA A 330 -24.83 8.56 0.32
CA ALA A 330 -23.59 7.82 0.47
C ALA A 330 -22.78 7.78 -0.83
N ASN A 331 -23.43 7.78 -1.99
CA ASN A 331 -22.83 7.66 -3.31
C ASN A 331 -22.62 9.03 -3.97
N SER A 332 -21.38 9.32 -4.33
CA SER A 332 -20.94 10.56 -4.98
C SER A 332 -20.26 10.25 -6.32
N PRO A 333 -21.02 10.08 -7.40
CA PRO A 333 -20.46 9.94 -8.74
C PRO A 333 -19.93 11.28 -9.25
N ILE A 334 -18.71 11.28 -9.78
CA ILE A 334 -18.02 12.43 -10.35
C ILE A 334 -17.66 12.09 -11.79
N PRO A 335 -18.11 12.85 -12.80
CA PRO A 335 -18.09 12.40 -14.20
C PRO A 335 -16.69 12.09 -14.77
N THR A 336 -15.68 12.89 -14.40
CA THR A 336 -14.35 12.85 -15.03
C THR A 336 -13.26 13.07 -13.99
N THR A 337 -12.16 12.32 -14.09
CA THR A 337 -10.94 12.51 -13.29
C THR A 337 -10.12 13.66 -13.92
N PRO A 338 -10.04 14.86 -13.30
CA PRO A 338 -9.58 16.07 -14.00
C PRO A 338 -8.16 15.99 -14.54
N ILE A 339 -7.24 15.42 -13.78
CA ILE A 339 -5.87 15.16 -14.19
C ILE A 339 -5.35 13.90 -13.51
N ILE A 340 -4.85 12.95 -14.31
CA ILE A 340 -4.31 11.70 -13.78
C ILE A 340 -3.36 11.07 -14.79
N ARG A 341 -2.39 10.32 -14.28
CA ARG A 341 -1.68 9.28 -15.00
C ARG A 341 -1.76 8.01 -14.16
N GLU A 342 -1.88 6.86 -14.79
CA GLU A 342 -1.88 5.60 -14.04
C GLU A 342 -0.47 5.26 -13.53
N LYS A 343 -0.41 4.43 -12.47
CA LYS A 343 0.84 3.99 -11.85
C LYS A 343 1.73 3.26 -12.88
N PRO A 344 3.05 3.55 -12.94
CA PRO A 344 3.98 2.72 -13.72
C PRO A 344 3.97 1.26 -13.26
N PHE A 345 4.17 0.33 -14.20
CA PHE A 345 4.18 -1.11 -13.91
C PHE A 345 5.21 -1.87 -14.75
N LEU A 346 5.68 -2.99 -14.19
CA LEU A 346 6.62 -3.92 -14.81
C LEU A 346 5.89 -4.85 -15.77
N PHE A 347 6.47 -5.07 -16.95
CA PHE A 347 5.97 -6.05 -17.93
C PHE A 347 7.11 -6.62 -18.77
N ILE A 348 6.83 -7.68 -19.55
CA ILE A 348 7.74 -8.23 -20.55
C ILE A 348 7.25 -7.79 -21.93
N ASP A 349 8.12 -7.14 -22.70
CA ASP A 349 7.79 -6.68 -24.05
C ASP A 349 8.08 -7.78 -25.11
N LYS A 350 7.71 -7.50 -26.37
CA LYS A 350 7.83 -8.42 -27.50
C LYS A 350 9.26 -8.92 -27.78
N ASP A 351 10.28 -8.24 -27.26
CA ASP A 351 11.68 -8.64 -27.36
C ASP A 351 12.13 -9.58 -26.22
N GLY A 352 11.22 -9.95 -25.32
CA GLY A 352 11.48 -10.84 -24.19
C GLY A 352 12.20 -10.16 -23.02
N GLU A 353 12.35 -8.84 -23.04
CA GLU A 353 13.03 -8.09 -22.00
C GLU A 353 12.03 -7.48 -21.00
N TYR A 354 12.46 -7.39 -19.73
CA TYR A 354 11.71 -6.67 -18.70
C TYR A 354 11.77 -5.17 -18.94
N LYS A 355 10.59 -4.54 -18.91
CA LYS A 355 10.42 -3.12 -19.15
C LYS A 355 9.44 -2.51 -18.16
N ILE A 356 9.56 -1.20 -17.97
CA ILE A 356 8.57 -0.42 -17.23
C ILE A 356 7.73 0.36 -18.24
N PHE A 357 6.41 0.20 -18.15
CA PHE A 357 5.49 1.10 -18.83
C PHE A 357 5.17 2.28 -17.92
N ILE A 358 5.26 3.47 -18.50
CA ILE A 358 5.07 4.75 -17.82
C ILE A 358 3.87 5.42 -18.50
N PRO A 359 2.64 5.25 -17.96
CA PRO A 359 1.44 5.83 -18.54
C PRO A 359 1.54 7.35 -18.69
N ALA A 360 0.96 7.87 -19.77
CA ALA A 360 0.92 9.31 -20.04
C ALA A 360 -0.09 10.04 -19.14
N TRP A 361 0.14 11.34 -18.93
CA TRP A 361 -0.87 12.23 -18.33
C TRP A 361 -2.12 12.31 -19.21
N GLN A 362 -3.27 12.32 -18.55
CA GLN A 362 -4.58 12.44 -19.15
C GLN A 362 -5.39 13.47 -18.36
N LYS A 363 -6.25 14.18 -19.07
CA LYS A 363 -7.19 15.14 -18.48
C LYS A 363 -8.61 14.66 -18.67
N ASP A 364 -9.49 15.04 -17.75
CA ASP A 364 -10.92 14.78 -17.78
C ASP A 364 -11.27 13.32 -18.07
N ARG A 365 -10.55 12.41 -17.42
CA ARG A 365 -10.60 11.00 -17.77
C ARG A 365 -11.91 10.35 -17.35
N GLN A 366 -12.50 9.57 -18.25
CA GLN A 366 -13.56 8.62 -17.96
C GLN A 366 -13.16 7.21 -18.42
N GLY A 367 -13.45 6.20 -17.61
CA GLY A 367 -13.15 4.78 -17.88
C GLY A 367 -11.65 4.43 -17.87
N ILE A 368 -11.36 3.20 -18.27
CA ILE A 368 -10.02 2.57 -18.22
C ILE A 368 -9.00 3.13 -19.21
N SER A 369 -7.71 3.13 -18.86
CA SER A 369 -6.51 3.57 -19.60
C SER A 369 -6.09 2.69 -20.76
N TRP A 370 -6.59 1.46 -20.80
CA TRP A 370 -6.25 0.42 -21.75
C TRP A 370 -7.49 -0.06 -22.52
N SER A 371 -7.28 -0.89 -23.52
CA SER A 371 -8.35 -1.57 -24.27
C SER A 371 -8.00 -3.04 -24.44
N SER A 372 -8.85 -3.82 -25.12
CA SER A 372 -8.58 -5.22 -25.40
C SER A 372 -7.35 -5.47 -26.28
N THR A 373 -6.79 -4.45 -26.92
CA THR A 373 -5.64 -4.58 -27.84
C THR A 373 -4.52 -3.56 -27.62
N ASP A 374 -4.72 -2.59 -26.72
CA ASP A 374 -3.76 -1.49 -26.49
C ASP A 374 -3.59 -1.23 -24.99
N MET A 375 -2.32 -1.24 -24.55
CA MET A 375 -1.94 -0.99 -23.17
C MET A 375 -2.15 0.47 -22.72
N GLY A 376 -2.44 1.37 -23.66
CA GLY A 376 -2.67 2.78 -23.42
C GLY A 376 -1.50 3.65 -23.87
N LYS A 377 -1.69 4.98 -23.81
CA LYS A 377 -0.64 5.95 -24.15
C LYS A 377 0.38 6.01 -23.02
N GLY A 378 1.67 5.99 -23.36
CA GLY A 378 2.75 6.10 -22.38
C GLY A 378 4.13 5.92 -23.01
N LYS A 379 5.16 5.89 -22.16
CA LYS A 379 6.54 5.61 -22.54
C LYS A 379 6.92 4.21 -22.05
N ILE A 380 7.79 3.53 -22.78
CA ILE A 380 8.38 2.24 -22.38
C ILE A 380 9.86 2.49 -22.10
N GLN A 381 10.35 2.02 -20.95
CA GLN A 381 11.77 2.07 -20.57
C GLN A 381 12.31 0.66 -20.35
N ASP A 382 13.56 0.44 -20.75
CA ASP A 382 14.24 -0.83 -20.56
C ASP A 382 14.73 -0.93 -19.12
N LEU A 383 14.37 -2.01 -18.40
CA LEU A 383 14.66 -2.11 -16.98
C LEU A 383 16.18 -2.09 -16.70
N LEU A 384 16.95 -2.87 -17.45
CA LEU A 384 18.37 -3.03 -17.18
C LEU A 384 19.21 -1.85 -17.69
N THR A 385 18.66 -1.07 -18.63
CA THR A 385 19.33 0.11 -19.22
C THR A 385 18.96 1.41 -18.53
N ASP A 386 17.70 1.61 -18.14
CA ASP A 386 17.22 2.90 -17.61
C ASP A 386 17.08 2.90 -16.08
N TRP A 387 17.07 1.72 -15.45
CA TRP A 387 16.80 1.56 -14.02
C TRP A 387 17.97 0.94 -13.25
N TYR A 388 17.96 1.18 -11.95
CA TYR A 388 18.68 0.43 -10.95
C TYR A 388 17.65 -0.39 -10.16
N VAL A 389 17.76 -1.71 -10.28
CA VAL A 389 16.93 -2.66 -9.52
C VAL A 389 17.60 -2.85 -8.17
N THR A 390 17.05 -2.18 -7.16
CA THR A 390 17.59 -2.22 -5.81
C THR A 390 16.96 -3.35 -5.01
N LYS A 391 17.77 -3.97 -4.16
CA LYS A 391 17.42 -5.10 -3.30
C LYS A 391 17.65 -4.77 -1.84
N GLU A 392 16.95 -5.48 -0.95
CA GLU A 392 17.20 -5.41 0.48
C GLU A 392 18.69 -5.63 0.78
N GLY A 393 19.30 -4.68 1.49
CA GLY A 393 20.74 -4.61 1.76
C GLY A 393 21.48 -3.50 1.02
N ASP A 394 20.95 -3.01 -0.11
CA ASP A 394 21.51 -1.82 -0.78
C ASP A 394 21.36 -0.59 0.13
N THR A 395 22.38 0.27 0.10
CA THR A 395 22.47 1.45 0.96
C THR A 395 21.83 2.70 0.34
N ASP A 396 21.47 3.67 1.18
CA ASP A 396 21.03 4.99 0.72
C ASP A 396 22.05 5.66 -0.21
N ALA A 397 23.35 5.46 0.02
CA ALA A 397 24.43 5.98 -0.83
C ALA A 397 24.42 5.35 -2.23
N GLU A 398 24.20 4.05 -2.36
CA GLU A 398 24.14 3.35 -3.65
C GLU A 398 22.90 3.77 -4.45
N ILE A 399 21.74 3.85 -3.79
CA ILE A 399 20.49 4.30 -4.41
C ILE A 399 20.63 5.75 -4.89
N ASN A 400 21.16 6.64 -4.06
CA ASN A 400 21.40 8.04 -4.42
C ASN A 400 22.44 8.19 -5.54
N ALA A 401 23.48 7.35 -5.56
CA ALA A 401 24.46 7.32 -6.64
C ALA A 401 23.83 6.89 -7.97
N ALA A 402 22.90 5.92 -7.95
CA ALA A 402 22.17 5.50 -9.14
C ALA A 402 21.26 6.63 -9.68
N LEU A 403 20.52 7.31 -8.80
CA LEU A 403 19.73 8.50 -9.17
C LEU A 403 20.61 9.59 -9.78
N LYS A 404 21.76 9.88 -9.16
CA LYS A 404 22.77 10.82 -9.68
C LYS A 404 23.31 10.42 -11.06
N ALA A 405 23.46 9.13 -11.30
CA ALA A 405 23.86 8.59 -12.61
C ALA A 405 22.74 8.62 -13.66
N GLY A 406 21.57 9.16 -13.33
CA GLY A 406 20.43 9.31 -14.25
C GLY A 406 19.52 8.08 -14.34
N LYS A 407 19.70 7.09 -13.46
CA LYS A 407 18.83 5.92 -13.36
C LYS A 407 17.55 6.26 -12.62
N ASN A 408 16.48 5.56 -12.96
CA ASN A 408 15.30 5.41 -12.10
C ASN A 408 15.52 4.24 -11.13
N ILE A 409 14.74 4.15 -10.05
CA ILE A 409 14.92 3.11 -9.03
C ILE A 409 13.71 2.20 -8.99
N PHE A 410 13.94 0.89 -9.15
CA PHE A 410 12.93 -0.14 -8.97
C PHE A 410 13.26 -0.92 -7.70
N PHE A 411 12.42 -0.79 -6.67
CA PHE A 411 12.60 -1.46 -5.38
C PHE A 411 11.94 -2.83 -5.40
N THR A 412 12.73 -3.88 -5.21
CA THR A 412 12.22 -5.23 -4.99
C THR A 412 11.69 -5.36 -3.55
N PRO A 413 10.77 -6.29 -3.24
CA PRO A 413 10.20 -6.41 -1.91
C PRO A 413 11.25 -6.65 -0.82
N GLY A 414 11.14 -5.90 0.27
CA GLY A 414 12.10 -5.97 1.37
C GLY A 414 12.08 -4.75 2.27
N HIS A 415 12.92 -4.80 3.30
CA HIS A 415 13.16 -3.72 4.25
C HIS A 415 14.45 -2.97 3.90
N TYR A 416 14.36 -1.67 3.62
CA TYR A 416 15.50 -0.84 3.23
C TYR A 416 15.85 0.10 4.37
N THR A 417 16.96 -0.22 5.03
CA THR A 417 17.50 0.56 6.14
C THR A 417 18.30 1.76 5.61
N LEU A 418 17.92 2.98 6.00
CA LEU A 418 18.44 4.23 5.44
C LEU A 418 19.17 5.06 6.51
N ASN A 419 20.47 5.34 6.31
CA ASN A 419 21.22 6.26 7.15
C ASN A 419 21.05 7.73 6.75
N ALA A 420 20.52 7.98 5.56
CA ALA A 420 20.11 9.29 5.05
C ALA A 420 18.91 9.14 4.10
N PRO A 421 18.15 10.22 3.82
CA PRO A 421 17.06 10.17 2.86
C PRO A 421 17.52 9.78 1.45
N ILE A 422 16.64 9.13 0.70
CA ILE A 422 16.74 9.01 -0.75
C ILE A 422 16.41 10.38 -1.36
N GLN A 423 17.35 10.93 -2.15
CA GLN A 423 17.29 12.27 -2.72
C GLN A 423 16.88 12.20 -4.19
N VAL A 424 15.68 12.70 -4.49
CA VAL A 424 15.13 12.72 -5.84
C VAL A 424 15.22 14.13 -6.41
N ASN A 425 16.33 14.43 -7.09
CA ASN A 425 16.70 15.80 -7.47
C ASN A 425 16.75 16.05 -9.00
N ARG A 426 16.24 15.12 -9.80
CA ARG A 426 16.25 15.18 -11.27
C ARG A 426 14.82 15.19 -11.81
N LYS A 427 14.58 15.98 -12.87
CA LYS A 427 13.35 15.91 -13.65
C LYS A 427 13.07 14.48 -14.13
N ASP A 428 11.80 14.10 -14.14
CA ASP A 428 11.34 12.78 -14.57
C ASP A 428 11.99 11.58 -13.83
N ALA A 429 12.58 11.81 -12.64
CA ALA A 429 13.09 10.72 -11.82
C ALA A 429 11.93 9.89 -11.24
N ILE A 430 12.10 8.57 -11.26
CA ILE A 430 11.07 7.63 -10.82
C ILE A 430 11.60 6.72 -9.72
N LEU A 431 10.85 6.64 -8.62
CA LEU A 431 10.95 5.60 -7.60
C LEU A 431 9.72 4.70 -7.71
N LEU A 432 9.91 3.41 -7.98
CA LEU A 432 8.83 2.43 -8.14
C LEU A 432 9.09 1.22 -7.25
N GLY A 433 8.21 0.97 -6.28
CA GLY A 433 8.15 -0.27 -5.52
C GLY A 433 7.35 -1.35 -6.25
N ALA A 434 7.70 -2.62 -6.00
CA ALA A 434 7.00 -3.80 -6.50
C ALA A 434 5.62 -4.03 -5.85
N GLY A 435 4.77 -3.00 -5.83
CA GLY A 435 3.45 -2.98 -5.20
C GLY A 435 3.44 -2.36 -3.81
N ILE A 436 2.28 -1.83 -3.38
CA ILE A 436 2.14 -1.13 -2.10
C ILE A 436 2.50 -2.03 -0.91
N ALA A 437 3.28 -1.47 0.02
CA ALA A 437 3.73 -2.10 1.26
C ALA A 437 4.62 -3.36 1.13
N SER A 438 4.86 -3.87 -0.08
CA SER A 438 5.88 -4.90 -0.31
C SER A 438 7.31 -4.34 -0.15
N VAL A 439 7.46 -3.02 -0.25
CA VAL A 439 8.72 -2.30 -0.03
C VAL A 439 8.56 -1.40 1.17
N THR A 440 9.43 -1.55 2.17
CA THR A 440 9.44 -0.73 3.38
C THR A 440 10.74 0.04 3.50
N LEU A 441 10.66 1.36 3.60
CA LEU A 441 11.80 2.26 3.83
C LEU A 441 11.86 2.65 5.30
N GLU A 442 13.04 2.51 5.92
CA GLU A 442 13.20 2.60 7.38
C GLU A 442 14.39 3.47 7.73
N PRO A 443 14.19 4.64 8.37
CA PRO A 443 15.30 5.46 8.82
C PRO A 443 16.02 4.78 10.00
N THR A 444 17.35 4.80 10.02
CA THR A 444 18.16 4.41 11.20
C THR A 444 18.20 5.53 12.23
N GLU A 445 18.81 5.26 13.38
CA GLU A 445 19.09 6.28 14.41
C GLU A 445 20.01 7.41 13.90
N LYS A 446 20.74 7.20 12.81
CA LYS A 446 21.58 8.23 12.18
C LYS A 446 20.80 9.16 11.26
N ASN A 447 19.60 8.78 10.86
CA ASN A 447 18.76 9.52 9.95
C ASN A 447 17.64 10.23 10.73
N THR A 448 17.80 11.54 10.95
CA THR A 448 16.81 12.37 11.64
C THR A 448 15.89 13.13 10.67
N TRP A 449 16.04 12.92 9.36
CA TRP A 449 15.33 13.70 8.33
C TRP A 449 14.11 12.97 7.79
N GLY A 450 14.28 11.73 7.32
CA GLY A 450 13.18 10.94 6.73
C GLY A 450 13.63 9.93 5.68
N CYS A 451 12.66 9.32 4.99
CA CYS A 451 12.93 8.31 3.97
C CYS A 451 13.17 8.90 2.59
N ILE A 452 12.31 9.82 2.13
CA ILE A 452 12.38 10.39 0.78
C ILE A 452 12.28 11.91 0.81
N TYR A 453 13.24 12.56 0.15
CA TYR A 453 13.24 13.99 -0.11
C TYR A 453 13.28 14.20 -1.63
N ALA A 454 12.18 14.68 -2.19
CA ALA A 454 12.12 15.09 -3.59
C ALA A 454 12.27 16.60 -3.71
N ASP A 455 13.04 17.05 -4.68
CA ASP A 455 13.19 18.47 -5.01
C ASP A 455 12.03 18.97 -5.87
N ASP A 456 11.90 20.29 -5.95
CA ASP A 456 10.90 21.02 -6.75
C ASP A 456 11.21 20.90 -8.25
N LYS A 457 10.93 19.72 -8.84
CA LYS A 457 11.26 19.36 -10.23
C LYS A 457 10.10 18.65 -10.92
N ASP A 458 9.90 19.01 -12.19
CA ASP A 458 8.91 18.42 -13.07
C ASP A 458 8.96 16.88 -13.13
N GLY A 459 7.79 16.26 -13.22
CA GLY A 459 7.63 14.89 -13.69
C GLY A 459 8.12 13.80 -12.75
N ILE A 460 8.54 14.13 -11.52
CA ILE A 460 8.92 13.13 -10.52
C ILE A 460 7.74 12.17 -10.27
N ILE A 461 8.04 10.88 -10.19
CA ILE A 461 7.07 9.84 -9.82
C ILE A 461 7.58 9.05 -8.63
N ILE A 462 6.77 8.93 -7.58
CA ILE A 462 7.06 8.06 -6.44
C ILE A 462 5.85 7.15 -6.25
N ALA A 463 6.07 5.83 -6.32
CA ALA A 463 4.99 4.86 -6.43
C ALA A 463 5.21 3.59 -5.60
N GLY A 464 4.20 3.17 -4.84
CA GLY A 464 4.15 1.83 -4.23
C GLY A 464 5.14 1.60 -3.09
N LEU A 465 5.32 2.59 -2.22
CA LEU A 465 6.29 2.56 -1.12
C LEU A 465 5.60 2.74 0.24
N LEU A 466 6.03 1.97 1.22
CA LEU A 466 5.70 2.19 2.62
C LEU A 466 6.92 2.83 3.31
N MET A 467 6.72 3.98 3.92
CA MET A 467 7.68 4.60 4.83
C MET A 467 7.27 4.27 6.25
N ASP A 468 8.16 3.65 7.01
CA ASP A 468 7.93 3.27 8.42
C ASP A 468 8.75 4.15 9.35
N SER A 469 8.39 4.19 10.63
CA SER A 469 8.98 5.08 11.62
C SER A 469 9.68 4.32 12.75
N PHE A 470 10.83 3.72 12.47
CA PHE A 470 11.62 3.09 13.55
C PHE A 470 12.36 4.10 14.42
N ASN A 471 12.54 5.32 13.92
CA ASN A 471 13.32 6.38 14.54
C ASN A 471 12.64 7.74 14.39
N SER A 472 12.96 8.66 15.28
CA SER A 472 12.49 10.05 15.21
C SER A 472 13.04 10.74 13.96
N THR A 473 12.17 11.40 13.22
CA THR A 473 12.51 12.10 11.98
C THR A 473 11.70 13.40 11.86
N THR A 474 12.14 14.35 11.05
CA THR A 474 11.30 15.51 10.72
C THR A 474 10.09 15.07 9.88
N TYR A 475 10.34 14.32 8.81
CA TYR A 475 9.32 13.81 7.90
C TYR A 475 9.49 12.32 7.63
N GLN A 476 8.46 11.64 7.14
CA GLN A 476 8.67 10.36 6.44
C GLN A 476 8.92 10.61 4.95
N ILE A 477 8.20 11.57 4.36
CA ILE A 477 8.39 12.02 2.98
C ILE A 477 8.12 13.52 2.83
N ARG A 478 8.95 14.19 2.02
CA ARG A 478 8.82 15.61 1.69
C ARG A 478 8.99 15.85 0.19
N ILE A 479 8.05 16.56 -0.42
CA ILE A 479 8.07 16.93 -1.84
C ILE A 479 8.23 18.44 -1.98
N GLY A 480 9.33 18.88 -2.59
CA GLY A 480 9.72 20.28 -2.64
C GLY A 480 10.30 20.77 -1.31
N ALA A 481 11.18 21.76 -1.39
CA ALA A 481 11.64 22.47 -0.21
C ALA A 481 10.60 23.48 0.28
N GLU A 482 10.74 23.95 1.52
CA GLU A 482 9.90 25.05 2.00
C GLU A 482 10.14 26.29 1.12
N GLY A 483 9.05 26.97 0.72
CA GLY A 483 9.10 28.08 -0.23
C GLY A 483 9.24 27.65 -1.69
N ALA A 484 9.10 26.35 -2.00
CA ALA A 484 8.87 25.87 -3.37
C ALA A 484 7.73 26.65 -4.02
N ASN A 485 7.93 27.05 -5.27
CA ASN A 485 7.00 27.90 -6.01
C ASN A 485 7.09 27.69 -7.53
N ALA A 486 7.77 26.64 -7.99
CA ALA A 486 7.81 26.32 -9.40
C ALA A 486 6.43 25.82 -9.86
N ASP A 487 6.02 26.24 -11.06
CA ASP A 487 4.84 25.71 -11.74
C ASP A 487 5.20 24.40 -12.45
N HIS A 488 4.49 23.32 -12.09
CA HIS A 488 4.64 21.99 -12.65
C HIS A 488 3.43 21.55 -13.50
N ALA A 489 2.48 22.45 -13.83
CA ALA A 489 1.23 22.10 -14.51
C ALA A 489 1.41 21.37 -15.85
N ALA A 490 2.50 21.62 -16.58
CA ALA A 490 2.81 20.97 -17.85
C ALA A 490 3.33 19.53 -17.70
N ASN A 491 4.01 19.23 -16.59
CA ASN A 491 4.51 17.90 -16.26
C ASN A 491 4.48 17.70 -14.72
N PRO A 492 3.29 17.44 -14.17
CA PRO A 492 3.07 17.35 -12.73
C PRO A 492 3.93 16.27 -12.05
N ILE A 493 4.09 16.40 -10.74
CA ILE A 493 4.65 15.36 -9.87
C ILE A 493 3.55 14.37 -9.53
N LEU A 494 3.82 13.06 -9.61
CA LEU A 494 2.90 12.00 -9.21
C LEU A 494 3.40 11.30 -7.94
N LEU A 495 2.52 11.21 -6.93
CA LEU A 495 2.68 10.31 -5.80
C LEU A 495 1.52 9.30 -5.84
N THR A 496 1.80 7.99 -5.78
CA THR A 496 0.73 7.00 -5.83
C THR A 496 1.00 5.75 -5.02
N ASP A 497 -0.02 5.19 -4.38
CA ASP A 497 0.14 4.03 -3.49
C ASP A 497 1.22 4.28 -2.42
N ILE A 498 1.08 5.41 -1.71
CA ILE A 498 2.02 5.82 -0.65
C ILE A 498 1.44 5.50 0.72
N THR A 499 2.22 4.79 1.53
CA THR A 499 1.86 4.49 2.92
C THR A 499 2.89 5.11 3.85
N CYS A 500 2.42 5.85 4.85
CA CYS A 500 3.25 6.33 5.95
C CYS A 500 2.74 5.70 7.24
N ARG A 501 3.56 4.89 7.89
CA ARG A 501 3.23 4.25 9.17
C ARG A 501 4.02 4.90 10.29
N VAL A 502 3.32 5.34 11.34
CA VAL A 502 3.92 5.83 12.57
C VAL A 502 3.61 4.89 13.74
N GLY A 503 4.61 4.18 14.26
CA GLY A 503 4.41 3.30 15.41
C GLY A 503 3.90 1.89 15.06
N GLY A 504 3.35 1.22 16.07
CA GLY A 504 2.74 -0.11 15.96
C GLY A 504 3.62 -1.23 16.54
N VAL A 505 4.86 -1.37 16.07
CA VAL A 505 5.77 -2.44 16.52
C VAL A 505 6.93 -1.96 17.38
N GLN A 506 7.28 -0.68 17.30
CA GLN A 506 8.44 -0.11 17.96
C GLN A 506 8.21 -0.03 19.48
N SER A 507 9.22 -0.43 20.26
CA SER A 507 9.17 -0.36 21.73
C SER A 507 9.68 0.96 22.30
N LYS A 508 10.49 1.70 21.52
CA LYS A 508 11.05 2.99 21.94
C LYS A 508 10.15 4.15 21.58
N ASN A 509 10.30 5.26 22.31
CA ASN A 509 9.64 6.51 21.97
C ASN A 509 10.25 7.08 20.69
N ILE A 510 9.40 7.46 19.76
CA ILE A 510 9.73 8.13 18.52
C ILE A 510 8.93 9.41 18.41
N GLN A 511 9.46 10.36 17.66
CA GLN A 511 8.77 11.59 17.34
C GLN A 511 8.98 11.92 15.87
N ILE A 512 7.87 12.02 15.15
CA ILE A 512 7.82 12.56 13.80
C ILE A 512 7.12 13.91 13.88
N GLN A 513 7.57 14.91 13.13
CA GLN A 513 6.80 16.15 13.07
C GLN A 513 5.60 16.00 12.14
N THR A 514 5.84 15.56 10.91
CA THR A 514 4.80 15.39 9.89
C THR A 514 5.05 14.13 9.08
N ALA A 515 4.05 13.27 8.85
CA ALA A 515 4.28 12.08 8.03
C ALA A 515 4.63 12.45 6.57
N MET A 516 3.80 13.31 5.94
CA MET A 516 3.99 13.79 4.58
C MET A 516 3.86 15.32 4.48
N GLN A 517 4.82 15.95 3.81
CA GLN A 517 4.77 17.38 3.48
C GLN A 517 4.84 17.55 1.95
N ILE A 518 3.88 18.28 1.37
CA ILE A 518 3.82 18.62 -0.04
C ILE A 518 3.96 20.14 -0.19
N ASN A 519 5.14 20.58 -0.61
CA ASN A 519 5.45 21.99 -0.86
C ASN A 519 5.43 22.35 -2.35
N SER A 520 5.75 21.42 -3.25
CA SER A 520 5.69 21.66 -4.69
C SER A 520 4.27 21.88 -5.19
N ASN A 521 4.12 22.80 -6.16
CA ASN A 521 2.84 23.05 -6.81
C ASN A 521 2.46 21.92 -7.78
N ASN A 522 1.19 21.84 -8.14
CA ASN A 522 0.63 20.91 -9.12
C ASN A 522 0.98 19.43 -8.83
N VAL A 523 1.14 19.04 -7.57
CA VAL A 523 1.33 17.63 -7.21
C VAL A 523 0.00 16.89 -7.36
N VAL A 524 0.04 15.73 -8.01
CA VAL A 524 -1.09 14.80 -8.07
C VAL A 524 -0.80 13.62 -7.14
N GLY A 525 -1.63 13.48 -6.11
CA GLY A 525 -1.63 12.33 -5.21
C GLY A 525 -2.73 11.35 -5.57
N ASP A 526 -2.42 10.07 -5.63
CA ASP A 526 -3.38 9.01 -5.97
C ASP A 526 -3.22 7.78 -5.09
N HIS A 527 -4.10 7.67 -4.09
CA HIS A 527 -4.15 6.67 -3.04
C HIS A 527 -3.02 6.80 -2.01
N PHE A 528 -3.34 7.41 -0.86
CA PHE A 528 -2.46 7.49 0.29
C PHE A 528 -3.08 6.85 1.52
N TRP A 529 -2.25 6.23 2.36
CA TRP A 529 -2.62 5.97 3.75
C TRP A 529 -1.54 6.51 4.68
N LEU A 530 -1.89 7.53 5.44
CA LEU A 530 -1.04 8.13 6.45
C LEU A 530 -1.62 7.72 7.81
N TRP A 531 -0.92 6.88 8.54
CA TRP A 531 -1.49 6.18 9.69
C TRP A 531 -0.54 6.26 10.89
N ARG A 532 -0.98 6.97 11.93
CA ARG A 532 -0.40 6.84 13.26
C ARG A 532 -1.06 5.67 13.97
N ALA A 533 -0.27 4.70 14.39
CA ALA A 533 -0.77 3.41 14.82
C ALA A 533 -1.78 3.51 15.98
N ASP A 534 -2.99 2.99 15.81
CA ASP A 534 -3.99 2.88 16.88
C ASP A 534 -3.94 1.50 17.58
N HIS A 535 -3.22 0.54 17.01
CA HIS A 535 -2.95 -0.77 17.58
C HIS A 535 -1.52 -1.24 17.25
N GLY A 536 -1.07 -2.32 17.87
CA GLY A 536 0.33 -2.73 17.79
C GLY A 536 0.73 -3.81 18.77
N SER A 537 2.00 -4.20 18.73
CA SER A 537 2.58 -5.16 19.68
C SER A 537 2.81 -4.57 21.08
N GLN A 538 2.83 -3.23 21.19
CA GLN A 538 3.00 -2.52 22.45
C GLN A 538 1.65 -2.08 23.04
N ARG A 539 1.63 -1.85 24.37
CA ARG A 539 0.46 -1.33 25.08
C ARG A 539 -0.02 0.00 24.47
N GLY A 540 -1.33 0.11 24.25
CA GLY A 540 -2.01 1.32 23.75
C GLY A 540 -2.36 2.32 24.86
N GLY A 541 -3.27 3.26 24.55
CA GLY A 541 -3.73 4.30 25.48
C GLY A 541 -2.69 5.40 25.70
N ASP A 542 -2.70 6.00 26.89
CA ASP A 542 -1.80 7.09 27.30
C ASP A 542 -0.30 6.84 27.05
N LEU A 543 0.16 5.59 27.18
CA LEU A 543 1.54 5.24 26.85
C LEU A 543 1.85 5.38 25.35
N ARG A 544 0.89 5.07 24.48
CA ARG A 544 1.06 5.25 23.03
C ARG A 544 1.09 6.72 22.65
N TRP A 545 0.30 7.55 23.32
CA TRP A 545 0.30 9.00 23.12
C TRP A 545 1.70 9.62 23.29
N ALA A 546 2.48 9.12 24.25
CA ALA A 546 3.85 9.55 24.48
C ALA A 546 4.88 8.83 23.58
N ARG A 547 4.63 7.57 23.20
CA ARG A 547 5.58 6.73 22.46
C ARG A 547 5.59 7.00 20.95
N ASP A 548 4.42 7.00 20.31
CA ASP A 548 4.30 7.02 18.85
C ASP A 548 3.90 8.44 18.40
N ARG A 549 4.72 9.45 18.68
CA ARG A 549 4.33 10.86 18.45
C ARG A 549 4.40 11.24 16.98
N CYS A 550 3.32 11.80 16.47
CA CYS A 550 3.32 12.53 15.19
C CYS A 550 2.25 13.62 15.20
N LYS A 551 2.62 14.87 14.90
CA LYS A 551 1.68 16.00 14.97
C LYS A 551 0.67 15.94 13.85
N ASN A 552 1.12 15.86 12.61
CA ASN A 552 0.26 15.92 11.43
C ASN A 552 0.51 14.75 10.48
N GLY A 553 -0.54 14.28 9.83
CA GLY A 553 -0.41 13.30 8.76
C GLY A 553 0.09 13.98 7.48
N LEU A 554 -0.66 14.97 7.02
CA LEU A 554 -0.37 15.69 5.79
C LEU A 554 -0.35 17.20 6.01
N ILE A 555 0.69 17.86 5.52
CA ILE A 555 0.72 19.31 5.34
C ILE A 555 0.90 19.61 3.86
N VAL A 556 0.03 20.45 3.30
CA VAL A 556 0.09 20.91 1.91
C VAL A 556 0.29 22.42 1.89
N THR A 557 1.43 22.88 1.38
CA THR A 557 1.73 24.31 1.15
C THR A 557 1.80 24.68 -0.32
N GLY A 558 1.99 23.69 -1.21
CA GLY A 558 1.98 23.92 -2.65
C GLY A 558 0.57 24.21 -3.18
N ASP A 559 0.52 25.04 -4.22
CA ASP A 559 -0.69 25.42 -4.94
C ASP A 559 -1.10 24.35 -5.97
N ASP A 560 -2.39 24.31 -6.31
CA ASP A 560 -2.97 23.43 -7.34
C ASP A 560 -2.71 21.92 -7.12
N VAL A 561 -2.52 21.52 -5.85
CA VAL A 561 -2.37 20.12 -5.47
C VAL A 561 -3.71 19.39 -5.60
N THR A 562 -3.71 18.25 -6.28
CA THR A 562 -4.90 17.40 -6.48
C THR A 562 -4.68 16.03 -5.83
N LEU A 563 -5.52 15.65 -4.86
CA LEU A 563 -5.44 14.37 -4.16
C LEU A 563 -6.67 13.51 -4.45
N TYR A 564 -6.43 12.23 -4.74
CA TYR A 564 -7.45 11.21 -4.96
C TYR A 564 -7.29 10.08 -3.93
N GLY A 565 -8.35 9.71 -3.21
CA GLY A 565 -8.31 8.59 -2.28
C GLY A 565 -7.37 8.84 -1.09
N LEU A 566 -7.61 9.89 -0.30
CA LEU A 566 -6.80 10.24 0.87
C LEU A 566 -7.33 9.58 2.15
N PHE A 567 -6.50 8.78 2.81
CA PHE A 567 -6.78 8.20 4.12
C PHE A 567 -5.75 8.74 5.12
N THR A 568 -6.18 9.39 6.20
CA THR A 568 -5.26 9.99 7.19
C THR A 568 -5.84 9.85 8.58
N GLU A 569 -5.12 9.18 9.48
CA GLU A 569 -5.70 8.72 10.74
C GLU A 569 -4.76 8.88 11.95
N HIS A 570 -5.40 9.28 13.06
CA HIS A 570 -4.93 9.20 14.44
C HIS A 570 -3.76 10.11 14.83
N PHE A 571 -3.44 11.14 14.05
CA PHE A 571 -2.38 12.10 14.38
C PHE A 571 -2.76 12.98 15.59
N GLN A 572 -1.76 13.55 16.25
CA GLN A 572 -1.97 14.25 17.54
C GLN A 572 -2.60 15.63 17.37
N GLU A 573 -2.45 16.25 16.20
CA GLU A 573 -3.00 17.56 15.84
C GLU A 573 -3.91 17.46 14.60
N TYR A 574 -3.88 18.44 13.69
CA TYR A 574 -4.63 18.37 12.44
C TYR A 574 -4.13 17.20 11.59
N GLU A 575 -5.04 16.32 11.19
CA GLU A 575 -4.73 15.14 10.38
C GLU A 575 -4.23 15.59 9.00
N VAL A 576 -4.97 16.54 8.41
CA VAL A 576 -4.58 17.29 7.20
C VAL A 576 -4.63 18.79 7.49
N LEU A 577 -3.53 19.49 7.21
CA LEU A 577 -3.43 20.94 7.18
C LEU A 577 -3.15 21.43 5.75
N TRP A 578 -4.03 22.27 5.22
CA TRP A 578 -3.95 22.78 3.85
C TRP A 578 -3.75 24.29 3.84
N LEU A 579 -2.66 24.71 3.23
CA LEU A 579 -2.18 26.10 3.18
C LEU A 579 -2.08 26.66 1.75
N GLY A 580 -1.96 25.79 0.74
CA GLY A 580 -1.88 26.20 -0.67
C GLY A 580 -3.23 26.52 -1.31
N GLU A 581 -3.21 27.33 -2.37
CA GLU A 581 -4.37 27.74 -3.16
C GLU A 581 -4.76 26.71 -4.23
N GLY A 582 -5.99 26.78 -4.74
CA GLY A 582 -6.45 25.96 -5.86
C GLY A 582 -6.54 24.45 -5.56
N GLY A 583 -6.44 24.08 -4.29
CA GLY A 583 -6.36 22.69 -3.85
C GLY A 583 -7.62 21.88 -4.14
N SER A 584 -7.45 20.60 -4.47
CA SER A 584 -8.55 19.67 -4.69
C SER A 584 -8.35 18.32 -3.98
N THR A 585 -9.35 17.85 -3.24
CA THR A 585 -9.38 16.47 -2.70
C THR A 585 -10.65 15.73 -3.12
N TYR A 586 -10.48 14.57 -3.72
CA TYR A 586 -11.56 13.66 -4.09
C TYR A 586 -11.46 12.42 -3.22
N PHE A 587 -12.45 12.25 -2.35
CA PHE A 587 -12.47 11.28 -1.26
C PHE A 587 -11.44 11.55 -0.16
N PHE A 588 -11.94 11.63 1.08
CA PHE A 588 -11.16 11.65 2.30
C PHE A 588 -11.79 10.72 3.35
N GLN A 589 -10.94 10.00 4.08
CA GLN A 589 -11.32 9.23 5.25
C GLN A 589 -10.38 9.52 6.42
N ASN A 590 -10.96 9.65 7.61
CA ASN A 590 -10.25 9.90 8.85
C ASN A 590 -10.91 9.24 10.06
N GLU A 591 -10.07 8.88 11.03
CA GLU A 591 -10.45 8.71 12.43
C GLU A 591 -9.50 9.51 13.34
N PRO A 592 -10.00 10.20 14.39
CA PRO A 592 -9.16 10.92 15.34
C PRO A 592 -8.30 9.97 16.19
N PRO A 593 -7.27 10.46 16.92
CA PRO A 593 -6.48 9.63 17.83
C PRO A 593 -7.34 9.04 18.94
N TYR A 594 -7.17 7.75 19.22
CA TYR A 594 -7.96 7.05 20.24
C TYR A 594 -7.44 7.33 21.66
N ASP A 595 -6.24 7.88 21.76
CA ASP A 595 -5.38 7.82 22.94
C ASP A 595 -5.02 9.21 23.51
N ALA A 596 -5.73 10.25 23.09
CA ALA A 596 -5.62 11.57 23.71
C ALA A 596 -5.96 11.49 25.22
N PRO A 597 -5.05 11.91 26.12
CA PRO A 597 -5.19 11.60 27.54
C PRO A 597 -6.25 12.46 28.25
N ASN A 598 -6.47 13.69 27.78
CA ASN A 598 -7.52 14.59 28.27
C ASN A 598 -7.76 15.74 27.29
N GLN A 599 -8.89 16.44 27.46
CA GLN A 599 -9.29 17.53 26.56
C GLN A 599 -8.27 18.66 26.51
N ALA A 600 -7.70 19.07 27.66
CA ALA A 600 -6.76 20.19 27.72
C ALA A 600 -5.48 19.94 26.88
N SER A 601 -4.99 18.70 26.85
CA SER A 601 -3.85 18.30 26.02
C SER A 601 -4.18 18.11 24.54
N TRP A 602 -5.47 18.05 24.20
CA TRP A 602 -5.96 17.83 22.84
C TRP A 602 -7.04 18.86 22.50
N SER A 603 -6.62 20.12 22.48
CA SER A 603 -7.42 21.25 22.01
C SER A 603 -6.57 22.11 21.07
N SER A 604 -7.20 22.65 20.04
CA SER A 604 -6.59 23.50 19.00
C SER A 604 -6.88 24.98 19.24
N GLN A 605 -6.37 25.86 18.37
CA GLN A 605 -6.66 27.30 18.41
C GLN A 605 -6.32 27.94 19.75
N GLY A 606 -5.17 27.59 20.33
CA GLY A 606 -4.74 28.08 21.64
C GLY A 606 -5.62 27.61 22.79
N GLY A 607 -6.22 26.41 22.67
CA GLY A 607 -7.11 25.83 23.67
C GLY A 607 -8.57 26.29 23.59
N ARG A 608 -8.94 27.07 22.55
CA ARG A 608 -10.31 27.58 22.36
C ARG A 608 -11.26 26.55 21.74
N VAL A 609 -10.73 25.54 21.07
CA VAL A 609 -11.50 24.53 20.33
C VAL A 609 -11.11 23.14 20.80
N ASP A 610 -12.10 22.35 21.21
CA ASP A 610 -11.90 20.98 21.66
C ASP A 610 -11.48 20.07 20.48
N GLY A 611 -10.32 19.41 20.59
CA GLY A 611 -9.75 18.58 19.54
C GLY A 611 -9.22 19.37 18.33
N TYR A 612 -8.71 18.61 17.37
CA TYR A 612 -8.23 19.12 16.08
C TYR A 612 -9.12 18.59 14.96
N ALA A 613 -9.47 19.45 14.00
CA ALA A 613 -10.23 19.07 12.82
C ALA A 613 -9.48 18.00 12.00
N ALA A 614 -10.22 17.14 11.32
CA ALA A 614 -9.62 16.12 10.44
C ALA A 614 -9.03 16.75 9.18
N PHE A 615 -9.64 17.85 8.71
CA PHE A 615 -9.18 18.58 7.56
C PHE A 615 -9.31 20.07 7.87
N LYS A 616 -8.18 20.76 7.98
CA LYS A 616 -8.09 22.18 8.23
C LYS A 616 -7.58 22.88 6.98
N VAL A 617 -8.41 23.70 6.36
CA VAL A 617 -7.96 24.69 5.36
C VAL A 617 -7.69 25.99 6.10
N ALA A 618 -6.50 26.57 5.90
CA ALA A 618 -6.14 27.83 6.53
C ALA A 618 -7.03 28.98 6.07
N ASN A 619 -7.22 29.95 6.96
CA ASN A 619 -8.12 31.08 6.70
C ASN A 619 -7.60 32.03 5.61
N THR A 620 -6.31 31.95 5.30
CA THR A 620 -5.66 32.69 4.23
C THR A 620 -6.10 32.20 2.86
N VAL A 621 -6.38 30.90 2.70
CA VAL A 621 -6.76 30.27 1.43
C VAL A 621 -8.04 30.88 0.86
N LYS A 622 -8.05 31.17 -0.43
CA LYS A 622 -9.18 31.78 -1.15
C LYS A 622 -9.90 30.80 -2.04
N GLU A 623 -9.22 29.79 -2.56
CA GLU A 623 -9.80 28.79 -3.46
C GLU A 623 -9.43 27.37 -3.04
N HIS A 624 -10.45 26.53 -2.82
CA HIS A 624 -10.28 25.10 -2.51
C HIS A 624 -11.56 24.35 -2.81
N HIS A 625 -11.46 23.12 -3.30
CA HIS A 625 -12.61 22.24 -3.50
C HIS A 625 -12.34 20.84 -2.97
N SER A 626 -13.26 20.23 -2.23
CA SER A 626 -13.18 18.79 -1.98
C SER A 626 -14.54 18.16 -1.84
N ILE A 627 -14.62 16.86 -2.14
CA ILE A 627 -15.86 16.11 -2.18
C ILE A 627 -15.68 14.70 -1.64
N GLY A 628 -16.66 14.25 -0.85
CA GLY A 628 -16.69 12.92 -0.25
C GLY A 628 -15.78 12.83 0.97
N MET A 629 -16.11 13.58 2.01
CA MET A 629 -15.26 13.77 3.19
C MET A 629 -15.80 13.01 4.40
N GLY A 630 -15.07 12.01 4.91
CA GLY A 630 -15.44 11.21 6.07
C GLY A 630 -14.54 11.45 7.29
N SER A 631 -15.13 11.63 8.48
CA SER A 631 -14.40 11.59 9.76
C SER A 631 -15.21 10.85 10.84
N TYR A 632 -14.64 9.80 11.44
CA TYR A 632 -15.39 8.85 12.27
C TYR A 632 -14.81 8.74 13.67
N ALA A 633 -15.64 8.91 14.71
CA ALA A 633 -15.21 8.84 16.09
C ALA A 633 -15.05 7.39 16.58
N VAL A 634 -13.85 7.05 17.03
CA VAL A 634 -13.48 5.77 17.67
C VAL A 634 -12.67 6.04 18.95
N LEU A 635 -13.12 7.02 19.75
CA LEU A 635 -12.41 7.56 20.93
C LEU A 635 -12.43 6.60 22.13
N THR A 636 -11.89 5.39 21.95
CA THR A 636 -12.00 4.24 22.87
C THR A 636 -10.96 4.25 24.00
N GLY A 637 -9.81 4.89 23.82
CA GLY A 637 -8.72 4.94 24.80
C GLY A 637 -8.69 6.20 25.66
N THR A 638 -9.79 6.96 25.72
CA THR A 638 -9.85 8.30 26.34
C THR A 638 -10.68 8.36 27.63
N ASP A 639 -11.21 7.22 28.09
CA ASP A 639 -12.19 7.11 29.19
C ASP A 639 -13.43 8.03 29.04
N GLY A 640 -13.75 8.48 27.82
CA GLY A 640 -14.86 9.41 27.58
C GLY A 640 -14.59 10.86 27.96
N LYS A 641 -13.32 11.23 28.17
CA LYS A 641 -12.91 12.56 28.65
C LYS A 641 -12.67 13.57 27.53
N VAL A 642 -12.78 13.16 26.27
CA VAL A 642 -12.51 14.05 25.12
C VAL A 642 -13.62 14.02 24.09
N ASN A 643 -13.86 15.17 23.49
CA ASN A 643 -14.68 15.35 22.29
C ASN A 643 -13.87 16.08 21.22
N LYS A 644 -14.34 15.99 19.98
CA LYS A 644 -13.85 16.76 18.84
C LYS A 644 -14.91 17.76 18.43
N LYS A 645 -14.59 19.05 18.43
CA LYS A 645 -15.57 20.12 18.20
C LYS A 645 -16.12 20.07 16.78
N ASN A 646 -15.24 19.90 15.81
CA ASN A 646 -15.56 19.91 14.38
C ASN A 646 -14.88 18.73 13.68
N GLY A 647 -15.60 18.06 12.78
CA GLY A 647 -15.01 17.12 11.83
C GLY A 647 -14.06 17.83 10.87
N PHE A 648 -14.51 18.95 10.30
CA PHE A 648 -13.79 19.73 9.29
C PHE A 648 -13.78 21.22 9.65
N GLU A 649 -12.73 21.93 9.23
CA GLU A 649 -12.62 23.37 9.38
C GLU A 649 -12.06 24.05 8.14
N ILE A 650 -12.81 24.99 7.57
CA ILE A 650 -12.38 25.76 6.39
C ILE A 650 -12.74 27.24 6.56
N PRO A 651 -12.10 28.21 5.87
CA PRO A 651 -12.57 29.58 5.90
C PRO A 651 -14.00 29.73 5.37
N ASN A 652 -14.70 30.72 5.93
CA ASN A 652 -15.95 31.27 5.45
C ASN A 652 -15.71 32.08 4.15
N SER A 653 -15.33 31.38 3.08
CA SER A 653 -15.17 31.92 1.73
C SER A 653 -16.13 31.21 0.78
N PRO A 654 -16.81 31.94 -0.15
CA PRO A 654 -17.66 31.31 -1.14
C PRO A 654 -16.91 30.40 -2.12
N ASN A 655 -15.59 30.55 -2.24
CA ASN A 655 -14.73 29.80 -3.15
C ASN A 655 -13.92 28.68 -2.47
N VAL A 656 -14.05 28.52 -1.16
CA VAL A 656 -13.47 27.40 -0.41
C VAL A 656 -14.63 26.49 -0.01
N LYS A 657 -14.67 25.29 -0.58
CA LYS A 657 -15.86 24.43 -0.54
C LYS A 657 -15.52 23.00 -0.16
N LEU A 658 -16.35 22.43 0.71
CA LEU A 658 -16.41 20.99 0.96
C LEU A 658 -17.80 20.46 0.62
N GLU A 659 -17.85 19.28 0.01
CA GLU A 659 -19.07 18.60 -0.40
C GLU A 659 -19.14 17.18 0.15
N LYS A 660 -20.37 16.68 0.35
CA LYS A 660 -20.67 15.30 0.74
C LYS A 660 -19.91 14.88 2.00
N MET A 661 -19.95 15.72 3.03
CA MET A 661 -19.33 15.43 4.32
C MET A 661 -20.17 14.46 5.15
N CYS A 662 -19.51 13.54 5.85
CA CYS A 662 -20.13 12.56 6.73
C CYS A 662 -19.31 12.42 8.02
N THR A 663 -19.98 12.50 9.17
CA THR A 663 -19.41 12.11 10.45
C THR A 663 -20.28 11.07 11.13
N THR A 664 -19.66 10.17 11.88
CA THR A 664 -20.35 9.13 12.66
C THR A 664 -19.49 8.72 13.85
N ARG A 665 -20.05 7.92 14.75
CA ARG A 665 -19.31 7.31 15.86
C ARG A 665 -19.40 5.80 15.75
N PHE A 666 -18.26 5.14 15.60
CA PHE A 666 -18.19 3.67 15.57
C PHE A 666 -17.98 3.07 16.95
N ALA A 667 -17.19 3.72 17.81
CA ALA A 667 -16.96 3.24 19.18
C ALA A 667 -16.51 4.36 20.13
N GLY A 668 -16.50 4.06 21.42
CA GLY A 668 -16.18 5.02 22.48
C GLY A 668 -17.34 5.97 22.81
N SER A 669 -17.19 6.74 23.88
CA SER A 669 -18.20 7.69 24.36
C SER A 669 -17.97 9.12 23.85
N GLY A 670 -16.75 9.47 23.44
CA GLY A 670 -16.44 10.76 22.83
C GLY A 670 -17.13 10.95 21.48
N ASN A 671 -17.43 12.21 21.13
CA ASN A 671 -18.22 12.57 19.96
C ASN A 671 -17.50 13.60 19.07
N ILE A 672 -17.85 13.59 17.79
CA ILE A 672 -17.64 14.74 16.91
C ILE A 672 -18.89 15.60 17.04
N GLN A 673 -18.76 16.81 17.61
CA GLN A 673 -19.90 17.65 17.99
C GLN A 673 -20.56 18.32 16.78
N ASN A 674 -19.80 18.58 15.72
CA ASN A 674 -20.27 19.22 14.50
C ASN A 674 -19.56 18.62 13.28
N VAL A 675 -20.25 18.55 12.15
CA VAL A 675 -19.65 18.10 10.89
C VAL A 675 -18.57 19.08 10.46
N ILE A 676 -18.90 20.38 10.42
CA ILE A 676 -18.00 21.43 9.93
C ILE A 676 -18.32 22.77 10.59
N ASN A 677 -17.33 23.57 10.99
CA ASN A 677 -17.47 24.96 11.45
C ASN A 677 -18.68 25.23 12.39
N GLY A 678 -18.94 24.34 13.35
CA GLY A 678 -20.06 24.49 14.30
C GLY A 678 -21.45 24.09 13.79
N ILE A 679 -21.57 23.51 12.59
CA ILE A 679 -22.85 23.06 12.02
C ILE A 679 -22.87 21.57 11.66
N GLY A 680 -24.06 21.04 11.37
CA GLY A 680 -24.28 19.63 11.01
C GLY A 680 -24.56 18.70 12.19
N GLY A 681 -24.32 19.16 13.42
CA GLY A 681 -24.71 18.48 14.65
C GLY A 681 -23.80 17.34 15.10
N SER A 682 -24.14 16.77 16.26
CA SER A 682 -23.28 15.84 17.01
C SER A 682 -23.53 14.37 16.67
N THR A 683 -22.45 13.60 16.58
CA THR A 683 -22.49 12.14 16.38
C THR A 683 -23.15 11.37 17.52
N GLU A 684 -23.39 12.02 18.66
CA GLU A 684 -24.14 11.43 19.79
C GLU A 684 -25.52 10.93 19.36
N THR A 685 -26.13 11.61 18.39
CA THR A 685 -27.45 11.27 17.84
C THR A 685 -27.36 10.55 16.50
N GLY A 686 -26.26 9.82 16.27
CA GLY A 686 -26.01 9.00 15.08
C GLY A 686 -25.27 9.73 13.95
N LYS A 687 -25.30 9.14 12.75
CA LYS A 687 -24.64 9.67 11.53
C LYS A 687 -25.11 11.09 11.22
N LYS A 688 -24.17 11.98 10.90
CA LYS A 688 -24.42 13.37 10.47
C LYS A 688 -23.83 13.63 9.10
N ARG A 689 -24.47 14.53 8.35
CA ARG A 689 -24.08 14.90 7.00
C ARG A 689 -24.26 16.39 6.76
N VAL A 690 -23.37 16.94 5.94
CA VAL A 690 -23.53 18.24 5.32
C VAL A 690 -23.23 18.06 3.84
N VAL A 691 -24.17 18.40 2.97
CA VAL A 691 -24.04 18.16 1.52
C VAL A 691 -23.05 19.12 0.89
N LEU A 692 -23.06 20.38 1.31
CA LEU A 692 -22.20 21.44 0.80
C LEU A 692 -21.96 22.47 1.92
N TYR A 693 -20.73 22.93 2.03
CA TYR A 693 -20.35 24.09 2.82
C TYR A 693 -19.52 25.05 1.96
N ASN A 694 -19.97 26.29 1.81
CA ASN A 694 -19.28 27.33 1.05
C ASN A 694 -19.66 28.75 1.53
N ASN A 695 -19.67 28.97 2.84
CA ASN A 695 -19.99 30.27 3.48
C ASN A 695 -21.44 30.80 3.33
N ASN A 696 -22.30 30.10 2.59
CA ASN A 696 -23.74 30.37 2.50
C ASN A 696 -24.54 29.68 3.63
N THR A 697 -23.87 29.01 4.56
CA THR A 697 -24.45 28.37 5.75
C THR A 697 -24.07 29.15 7.01
N ASP A 698 -24.84 29.03 8.09
CA ASP A 698 -24.64 29.69 9.39
C ASP A 698 -23.38 29.23 10.19
N GLY A 699 -22.33 28.75 9.50
CA GLY A 699 -21.12 28.24 10.13
C GLY A 699 -20.21 29.36 10.66
N THR A 700 -19.51 29.05 11.74
CA THR A 700 -18.59 29.99 12.40
C THR A 700 -17.23 29.99 11.73
N GLN A 701 -16.72 31.17 11.39
CA GLN A 701 -15.35 31.35 10.92
C GLN A 701 -14.37 30.77 11.96
N PRO A 702 -13.48 29.83 11.57
CA PRO A 702 -12.43 29.34 12.47
C PRO A 702 -11.51 30.48 12.92
N TYR A 703 -10.93 30.39 14.11
CA TYR A 703 -9.96 31.40 14.55
C TYR A 703 -8.72 31.39 13.65
N ASP A 704 -8.10 32.56 13.51
CA ASP A 704 -6.77 32.63 12.91
C ASP A 704 -5.75 31.98 13.85
N GLU A 705 -4.78 31.29 13.25
CA GLU A 705 -3.73 30.54 13.90
C GLU A 705 -2.41 30.73 13.14
N GLU A 706 -1.33 30.70 13.89
CA GLU A 706 0.00 30.46 13.34
C GLU A 706 0.26 28.94 13.44
N PHE A 707 0.65 28.32 12.33
CA PHE A 707 0.89 26.88 12.29
C PHE A 707 2.37 26.59 12.53
N ASP A 708 2.65 25.66 13.45
CA ASP A 708 4.01 25.19 13.74
C ASP A 708 4.50 24.23 12.65
N LEU A 709 4.99 24.81 11.55
CA LEU A 709 5.53 24.05 10.43
C LEU A 709 6.91 23.46 10.77
N PRO A 710 7.28 22.32 10.16
CA PRO A 710 8.60 21.77 10.34
C PRO A 710 9.74 22.73 10.02
N ASN A 711 10.81 22.69 10.83
CA ASN A 711 11.94 23.61 10.70
C ASN A 711 12.52 23.56 9.28
N LYS A 712 12.91 24.74 8.79
CA LYS A 712 13.58 25.01 7.50
C LYS A 712 14.88 24.25 7.28
N GLU A 713 15.39 23.52 8.26
CA GLU A 713 16.63 22.76 8.16
C GLU A 713 16.58 21.79 6.98
N SER A 714 17.22 22.21 5.90
CA SER A 714 17.70 21.34 4.85
C SER A 714 18.66 20.31 5.45
N TYR A 715 18.47 19.07 5.03
CA TYR A 715 19.28 17.86 5.23
C TYR A 715 20.83 18.11 5.25
N PRO A 716 21.66 17.14 5.71
CA PRO A 716 23.10 17.38 5.84
C PRO A 716 23.70 17.59 4.45
N ALA A 717 24.62 18.56 4.32
CA ALA A 717 25.18 19.11 3.08
C ALA A 717 25.03 18.20 1.84
N TYR A 718 24.37 18.74 0.80
CA TYR A 718 24.22 18.19 -0.55
C TYR A 718 25.34 17.22 -0.93
N ILE A 719 25.01 16.05 -1.47
CA ILE A 719 25.90 15.47 -2.48
C ILE A 719 25.90 16.52 -3.59
N ASP A 720 26.93 17.37 -3.62
CA ASP A 720 27.05 18.42 -4.61
C ASP A 720 27.00 17.74 -5.98
N MET A 721 25.91 17.98 -6.70
CA MET A 721 25.72 17.49 -8.05
C MET A 721 26.52 18.43 -8.94
N GLU A 722 27.85 18.33 -8.89
CA GLU A 722 28.71 19.09 -9.78
C GLU A 722 28.20 18.92 -11.21
N LYS A 723 27.86 20.06 -11.83
CA LYS A 723 27.45 20.13 -13.23
C LYS A 723 28.53 19.46 -14.08
N LYS A 724 28.15 18.42 -14.83
CA LYS A 724 28.86 18.06 -16.06
C LYS A 724 28.11 18.61 -17.24
#